data_AF-A0A2E9WSC3-F1
#
_entry.id   AF-A0A2E9WSC3-F1
#
_cell.length_a   1.000
_cell.length_b   1.000
_cell.length_c   1.000
_cell.angle_alpha   90.00
_cell.angle_beta   90.00
_cell.angle_gamma   90.00
#
_symmetry.space_group_name_H-M   'P 1'
#
loop_
_entity.id
_entity.type
_entity.pdbx_description
1 polymer ?
#
loop_
_entity_poly.entity_id
_entity_poly.type
_entity_poly.pdbx_seq_one_letter_code
_entity_poly.pdbx_strand_id
1 'polypeptide(L)'
;MRNSKDDNDGAARSLFLAGLMIGSVLVGGLFYDFESEGINLAPIIESDVPDSILIGSVDILYVSVNDEDMSSLEIEATLDGSPLLLAPNNTGIIAVDISEVGVGYHNLKMIITDSLGQESRLSATFTIHYPYEDPTVMIVDNNDFQLPVGDSVTINGTLIHPELGTCDLGWSDGDVNVFSLNLPFTDSGKFTWGPSEIESNMTISILATCGTWEDSFDLEIISINITESVMGCTDSEANNYDNEATEDDGSCDYDEEVVVVVSGCTDSEANNYDSAATEDDGSCSYDETTRLKILSLHGGGESASDFESQQGMQDLIEALPEFEFIFAETREEGEVWVRDPPGGKEQGTNDPNWADGSISYLDDFIIENGPFYGLLGFSQGAAMSVIYLAYSDVDFEKVILFNGYLETGHQGLNDTIENESPFNIPALVFEGEDDDWFGYGSSELANVFIDATHLVGDAGHHLPYSSDREFDNVVSFIRDTVEYGCTDSGASNFDVDANRDDGSCNYDVQVETGSIEWWNKTLICDDEPPVVDDYSTDSQDNHVCDISFIIEDGNITISTNGLPNHDFESTIGCCASAQSNSYTLPVTPMDDPDCNPTVGSEGCVMAPELGTIAIAVNGVAIFGPEDGPGGDAVALEEGAYEQEEGEQEVDLGVCHGHSGPGGVYHYHADANCIHWHAQEGENMYDYHLDSQRSLSAHSKIVGFALDGYSIYGYTGWDEDGEVVEMTSSYRLKDGQDGSGGIDDYEYIQGLGSLDACNGIFSATPDWPEGIYHYHTTMFNGEGGIGFPYFINCYAGEIPTSEEGEGDDDPCAGHGETWGPGIGPPPDGCGGGPGGQSSEEGLIAIPWLTNPPNNGLIMVSLLMLVTVTRYSLRGLASGSIVPNQAGKVREYHLIPRLT
;
A
#
# COMPACT_ATOMS: atom_id res chain seq x y z
N MET A 1 98.73 -12.10 -19.43
CA MET A 1 98.87 -10.68 -19.05
C MET A 1 97.67 -10.39 -18.14
N ARG A 2 97.81 -10.49 -16.81
CA ARG A 2 98.33 -9.51 -15.83
C ARG A 2 97.38 -8.32 -15.60
N ASN A 3 96.96 -8.20 -14.33
CA ASN A 3 96.15 -7.18 -13.62
C ASN A 3 94.63 -7.41 -13.59
N SER A 4 93.90 -7.41 -12.47
CA SER A 4 94.14 -7.38 -11.00
C SER A 4 92.75 -7.63 -10.36
N LYS A 5 92.54 -8.60 -9.44
CA LYS A 5 92.58 -8.49 -7.95
C LYS A 5 91.63 -7.40 -7.40
N ASP A 6 90.80 -7.58 -6.38
CA ASP A 6 90.67 -8.56 -5.27
C ASP A 6 89.23 -8.39 -4.68
N ASP A 7 88.53 -9.50 -4.38
CA ASP A 7 88.24 -10.05 -3.03
C ASP A 7 87.19 -9.31 -2.19
N ASN A 8 85.96 -9.86 -2.12
CA ASN A 8 85.24 -10.17 -0.86
C ASN A 8 83.76 -10.50 -1.12
N ASP A 9 83.46 -11.69 -1.65
CA ASP A 9 82.07 -12.21 -1.52
C ASP A 9 81.96 -13.74 -1.41
N GLY A 10 83.10 -14.45 -1.40
CA GLY A 10 83.15 -15.89 -1.13
C GLY A 10 83.19 -16.26 0.36
N ALA A 11 83.43 -15.30 1.25
CA ALA A 11 83.58 -15.55 2.69
C ALA A 11 82.26 -15.46 3.48
N ALA A 12 81.30 -14.63 3.05
CA ALA A 12 80.01 -14.49 3.75
C ALA A 12 79.08 -15.69 3.50
N ARG A 13 79.11 -16.28 2.30
CA ARG A 13 78.30 -17.45 1.95
C ARG A 13 78.80 -18.77 2.57
N SER A 14 80.10 -18.90 2.84
CA SER A 14 80.65 -20.08 3.54
C SER A 14 80.53 -20.00 5.07
N LEU A 15 80.49 -18.82 5.68
CA LEU A 15 80.21 -18.67 7.12
C LEU A 15 78.72 -18.86 7.45
N PHE A 16 77.80 -18.50 6.54
CA PHE A 16 76.36 -18.72 6.74
C PHE A 16 75.98 -20.22 6.66
N LEU A 17 76.57 -20.97 5.72
CA LEU A 17 76.39 -22.42 5.62
C LEU A 17 77.08 -23.21 6.76
N ALA A 18 78.21 -22.72 7.28
CA ALA A 18 78.84 -23.29 8.47
C ALA A 18 78.07 -22.96 9.76
N GLY A 19 77.44 -21.78 9.85
CA GLY A 19 76.54 -21.40 10.96
C GLY A 19 75.26 -22.23 11.01
N LEU A 20 74.67 -22.54 9.85
CA LEU A 20 73.49 -23.42 9.75
C LEU A 20 73.81 -24.89 10.07
N MET A 21 75.00 -25.39 9.76
CA MET A 21 75.42 -26.76 10.13
C MET A 21 75.87 -26.90 11.60
N ILE A 22 76.30 -25.82 12.26
CA ILE A 22 76.66 -25.85 13.70
C ILE A 22 75.43 -25.60 14.58
N GLY A 23 74.45 -24.81 14.12
CA GLY A 23 73.16 -24.66 14.80
C GLY A 23 72.30 -25.93 14.79
N SER A 24 72.34 -26.69 13.69
CA SER A 24 71.58 -27.96 13.57
C SER A 24 72.21 -29.14 14.32
N VAL A 25 73.53 -29.12 14.59
CA VAL A 25 74.19 -30.14 15.46
C VAL A 25 74.03 -29.82 16.95
N LEU A 26 73.79 -28.56 17.34
CA LEU A 26 73.57 -28.18 18.75
C LEU A 26 72.08 -28.22 19.17
N VAL A 27 71.13 -28.19 18.22
CA VAL A 27 69.72 -28.51 18.49
C VAL A 27 69.45 -30.02 18.30
N GLY A 28 70.18 -30.70 17.42
CA GLY A 28 70.16 -32.17 17.29
C GLY A 28 70.94 -32.93 18.37
N GLY A 29 71.69 -32.23 19.23
CA GLY A 29 72.53 -32.80 20.30
C GLY A 29 71.93 -32.75 21.71
N LEU A 30 70.68 -32.28 21.86
CA LEU A 30 69.96 -32.22 23.15
C LEU A 30 68.71 -33.12 23.20
N PHE A 31 68.47 -33.93 22.16
CA PHE A 31 67.42 -34.97 22.13
C PHE A 31 67.93 -36.31 21.60
N TYR A 32 69.17 -36.65 21.91
CA TYR A 32 69.69 -38.02 21.80
C TYR A 32 70.49 -38.32 23.05
N ASP A 33 69.80 -38.70 24.13
CA ASP A 33 70.03 -39.94 24.87
C ASP A 33 69.15 -39.94 26.14
N PHE A 34 67.85 -40.12 25.93
CA PHE A 34 67.13 -41.08 26.75
C PHE A 34 66.67 -42.17 25.78
N GLU A 35 67.28 -43.34 25.87
CA GLU A 35 66.52 -44.57 25.74
C GLU A 35 65.32 -44.47 26.70
N SER A 36 64.21 -43.88 26.25
CA SER A 36 62.91 -44.32 26.74
C SER A 36 62.43 -45.34 25.73
N GLU A 37 62.28 -46.56 26.20
CA GLU A 37 61.45 -47.61 25.64
C GLU A 37 60.32 -47.01 24.77
N GLY A 38 60.10 -47.58 23.57
CA GLY A 38 59.06 -47.15 22.65
C GLY A 38 57.79 -46.84 23.42
N ILE A 39 57.41 -45.56 23.42
CA ILE A 39 56.14 -45.14 23.99
C ILE A 39 55.12 -45.67 22.98
N ASN A 40 54.61 -46.86 23.26
CA ASN A 40 53.51 -47.44 22.52
C ASN A 40 52.31 -46.51 22.73
N LEU A 41 51.76 -45.98 21.65
CA LEU A 41 50.64 -45.05 21.65
C LEU A 41 49.35 -45.80 21.34
N ALA A 42 48.21 -45.23 21.72
CA ALA A 42 46.93 -45.83 21.35
C ALA A 42 46.75 -45.73 19.82
N PRO A 43 46.09 -46.72 19.18
CA PRO A 43 45.80 -46.70 17.75
C PRO A 43 45.04 -45.43 17.34
N ILE A 44 45.31 -44.84 16.19
CA ILE A 44 44.57 -43.66 15.70
C ILE A 44 43.52 -44.11 14.69
N ILE A 45 42.27 -43.64 14.86
CA ILE A 45 41.15 -43.93 13.96
C ILE A 45 40.79 -42.66 13.18
N GLU A 46 40.76 -42.75 11.85
CA GLU A 46 40.27 -41.71 10.95
C GLU A 46 39.05 -42.26 10.19
N SER A 47 37.90 -41.60 10.31
CA SER A 47 36.66 -42.00 9.65
C SER A 47 36.16 -40.89 8.72
N ASP A 48 35.77 -41.27 7.50
CA ASP A 48 35.10 -40.40 6.53
C ASP A 48 33.68 -40.93 6.26
N VAL A 49 32.96 -41.25 7.35
CA VAL A 49 31.59 -41.75 7.28
C VAL A 49 30.66 -40.56 7.06
N PRO A 50 29.91 -40.49 5.95
CA PRO A 50 28.96 -39.40 5.71
C PRO A 50 27.81 -39.43 6.71
N ASP A 51 27.32 -38.25 7.12
CA ASP A 51 26.17 -38.14 8.03
C ASP A 51 24.85 -38.58 7.38
N SER A 52 24.77 -38.51 6.05
CA SER A 52 23.59 -38.87 5.26
C SER A 52 23.96 -39.66 3.99
N ILE A 53 23.22 -40.74 3.71
CA ILE A 53 23.48 -41.66 2.60
C ILE A 53 22.15 -41.99 1.89
N LEU A 54 22.11 -41.87 0.56
CA LEU A 54 20.99 -42.38 -0.23
C LEU A 54 21.05 -43.90 -0.29
N ILE A 55 19.92 -44.59 -0.08
CA ILE A 55 19.88 -46.06 -0.14
C ILE A 55 20.46 -46.58 -1.47
N GLY A 56 21.41 -47.52 -1.39
CA GLY A 56 22.10 -48.11 -2.54
C GLY A 56 23.12 -47.21 -3.26
N SER A 57 23.39 -45.99 -2.76
CA SER A 57 24.45 -45.12 -3.30
C SER A 57 25.84 -45.48 -2.79
N VAL A 58 25.93 -46.07 -1.60
CA VAL A 58 27.18 -46.48 -0.94
C VAL A 58 26.96 -47.87 -0.32
N ASP A 59 27.72 -48.85 -0.78
CA ASP A 59 27.66 -50.22 -0.25
C ASP A 59 28.70 -50.49 0.85
N ILE A 60 29.77 -49.69 0.90
CA ILE A 60 30.92 -49.91 1.78
C ILE A 60 31.39 -48.59 2.38
N LEU A 61 31.46 -48.53 3.71
CA LEU A 61 32.11 -47.45 4.46
C LEU A 61 33.58 -47.80 4.71
N TYR A 62 34.47 -46.83 4.59
CA TYR A 62 35.91 -47.01 4.84
C TYR A 62 36.31 -46.28 6.11
N VAL A 63 37.00 -46.99 7.00
CA VAL A 63 37.63 -46.40 8.20
C VAL A 63 39.10 -46.76 8.21
N SER A 64 39.95 -45.76 8.37
CA SER A 64 41.40 -45.91 8.38
C SER A 64 41.91 -45.97 9.81
N VAL A 65 42.87 -46.86 10.05
CA VAL A 65 43.48 -47.11 11.35
C VAL A 65 44.99 -47.11 11.19
N ASN A 66 45.66 -46.29 11.99
CA ASN A 66 47.11 -46.14 12.00
C ASN A 66 47.67 -46.45 13.38
N ASP A 67 48.67 -47.35 13.43
CA ASP A 67 49.34 -47.79 14.66
C ASP A 67 50.80 -48.17 14.37
N GLU A 68 51.68 -48.11 15.37
CA GLU A 68 53.07 -48.56 15.26
C GLU A 68 53.23 -50.07 15.00
N ASP A 69 52.28 -50.91 15.47
CA ASP A 69 52.24 -52.35 15.26
C ASP A 69 50.85 -52.83 14.82
N MET A 70 50.60 -52.70 13.52
CA MET A 70 49.39 -53.20 12.85
C MET A 70 49.17 -54.72 12.95
N SER A 71 50.14 -55.51 13.43
CA SER A 71 50.05 -56.97 13.49
C SER A 71 49.37 -57.52 14.76
N SER A 72 49.15 -56.66 15.76
CA SER A 72 48.68 -57.05 17.09
C SER A 72 47.41 -56.32 17.57
N LEU A 73 46.68 -55.67 16.66
CA LEU A 73 45.42 -54.98 16.94
C LEU A 73 44.23 -55.94 17.08
N GLU A 74 43.43 -55.74 18.13
CA GLU A 74 42.12 -56.36 18.34
C GLU A 74 41.03 -55.33 18.01
N ILE A 75 40.05 -55.70 17.18
CA ILE A 75 38.98 -54.81 16.72
C ILE A 75 37.63 -55.39 17.16
N GLU A 76 36.90 -54.62 17.95
CA GLU A 76 35.50 -54.85 18.26
C GLU A 76 34.65 -53.78 17.56
N ALA A 77 33.84 -54.19 16.59
CA ALA A 77 32.96 -53.29 15.86
C ALA A 77 31.51 -53.73 15.98
N THR A 78 30.59 -52.78 16.09
CA THR A 78 29.14 -53.01 16.06
C THR A 78 28.45 -52.00 15.18
N LEU A 79 27.49 -52.46 14.37
CA LEU A 79 26.52 -51.61 13.68
C LEU A 79 25.16 -51.83 14.35
N ASP A 80 24.56 -50.76 14.89
CA ASP A 80 23.30 -50.80 15.66
C ASP A 80 23.31 -51.83 16.81
N GLY A 81 24.49 -52.02 17.41
CA GLY A 81 24.71 -52.99 18.48
C GLY A 81 24.88 -54.44 18.01
N SER A 82 24.76 -54.73 16.71
CA SER A 82 25.08 -56.04 16.13
C SER A 82 26.57 -56.16 15.84
N PRO A 83 27.26 -57.22 16.31
CA PRO A 83 28.70 -57.35 16.14
C PRO A 83 29.10 -57.60 14.68
N LEU A 84 30.08 -56.85 14.19
CA LEU A 84 30.67 -56.97 12.86
C LEU A 84 31.98 -57.77 12.93
N LEU A 85 32.19 -58.67 11.98
CA LEU A 85 33.45 -59.41 11.82
C LEU A 85 34.34 -58.68 10.81
N LEU A 86 35.22 -57.81 11.31
CA LEU A 86 36.11 -56.99 10.50
C LEU A 86 37.56 -57.45 10.66
N ALA A 87 38.34 -57.35 9.60
CA ALA A 87 39.78 -57.55 9.63
C ALA A 87 40.45 -56.37 8.91
N PRO A 88 41.47 -55.72 9.51
CA PRO A 88 42.16 -54.63 8.84
C PRO A 88 42.95 -55.21 7.66
N ASN A 89 42.93 -54.53 6.51
CA ASN A 89 43.82 -54.91 5.43
C ASN A 89 45.27 -54.52 5.77
N ASN A 90 46.26 -55.02 5.01
CA ASN A 90 47.70 -54.76 5.26
C ASN A 90 48.11 -53.27 5.19
N THR A 91 47.17 -52.37 4.93
CA THR A 91 47.34 -50.91 4.83
C THR A 91 46.53 -50.14 5.89
N GLY A 92 45.86 -50.82 6.82
CA GLY A 92 45.12 -50.18 7.92
C GLY A 92 43.70 -49.72 7.59
N ILE A 93 43.15 -50.07 6.42
CA ILE A 93 41.78 -49.71 6.05
C ILE A 93 40.83 -50.85 6.42
N ILE A 94 39.76 -50.50 7.13
CA ILE A 94 38.62 -51.33 7.49
C ILE A 94 37.47 -50.98 6.55
N ALA A 95 36.92 -51.98 5.88
CA ALA A 95 35.74 -51.84 5.03
C ALA A 95 34.52 -52.40 5.77
N VAL A 96 33.53 -51.56 6.03
CA VAL A 96 32.26 -51.95 6.64
C VAL A 96 31.21 -52.04 5.54
N ASP A 97 30.68 -53.24 5.30
CA ASP A 97 29.62 -53.48 4.33
C ASP A 97 28.27 -53.04 4.91
N ILE A 98 27.62 -52.10 4.23
CA ILE A 98 26.30 -51.56 4.58
C ILE A 98 25.23 -51.88 3.52
N SER A 99 25.52 -52.77 2.56
CA SER A 99 24.61 -53.08 1.44
C SER A 99 23.29 -53.74 1.85
N GLU A 100 23.24 -54.37 3.03
CA GLU A 100 22.02 -54.98 3.60
C GLU A 100 21.33 -54.09 4.65
N VAL A 101 21.82 -52.85 4.85
CA VAL A 101 21.29 -51.92 5.85
C VAL A 101 20.13 -51.13 5.23
N GLY A 102 18.99 -51.12 5.93
CA GLY A 102 17.77 -50.43 5.47
C GLY A 102 17.81 -48.91 5.69
N VAL A 103 16.71 -48.24 5.35
CA VAL A 103 16.50 -46.82 5.66
C VAL A 103 16.34 -46.62 7.18
N GLY A 104 16.89 -45.52 7.71
CA GLY A 104 16.81 -45.16 9.12
C GLY A 104 18.10 -44.61 9.72
N TYR A 105 18.09 -44.45 11.04
CA TYR A 105 19.25 -44.01 11.81
C TYR A 105 20.13 -45.21 12.17
N HIS A 106 21.42 -45.11 11.84
CA HIS A 106 22.40 -46.15 12.10
C HIS A 106 23.57 -45.63 12.93
N ASN A 107 24.10 -46.48 13.79
CA ASN A 107 25.22 -46.17 14.67
C ASN A 107 26.33 -47.20 14.53
N LEU A 108 27.45 -46.77 13.95
CA LEU A 108 28.69 -47.54 13.86
C LEU A 108 29.56 -47.22 15.07
N LYS A 109 29.79 -48.23 15.91
CA LYS A 109 30.75 -48.16 17.02
C LYS A 109 31.92 -49.07 16.76
N MET A 110 33.13 -48.58 16.96
CA MET A 110 34.35 -49.39 16.89
C MET A 110 35.26 -49.10 18.07
N ILE A 111 35.83 -50.17 18.63
CA ILE A 111 36.84 -50.14 19.69
C ILE A 111 38.04 -50.91 19.15
N ILE A 112 39.20 -50.26 19.11
CA ILE A 112 40.44 -50.85 18.63
C ILE A 112 41.44 -50.83 19.77
N THR A 113 41.98 -52.01 20.07
CA THR A 113 42.86 -52.24 21.21
C THR A 113 44.21 -52.76 20.73
N ASP A 114 45.30 -52.18 21.19
CA ASP A 114 46.65 -52.64 20.88
C ASP A 114 47.12 -53.80 21.81
N SER A 115 48.33 -54.32 21.56
CA SER A 115 48.92 -55.40 22.36
C SER A 115 49.23 -55.06 23.82
N LEU A 116 49.24 -53.77 24.18
CA LEU A 116 49.43 -53.28 25.55
C LEU A 116 48.09 -52.93 26.23
N GLY A 117 46.96 -53.10 25.54
CA GLY A 117 45.62 -52.84 26.05
C GLY A 117 45.19 -51.37 25.98
N GLN A 118 45.83 -50.54 25.14
CA GLN A 118 45.39 -49.16 24.92
C GLN A 118 44.26 -49.16 23.87
N GLU A 119 43.17 -48.45 24.18
CA GLU A 119 41.95 -48.46 23.36
C GLU A 119 41.74 -47.11 22.66
N SER A 120 41.27 -47.16 21.42
CA SER A 120 40.67 -46.03 20.71
C SER A 120 39.25 -46.36 20.27
N ARG A 121 38.38 -45.35 20.34
CA ARG A 121 36.94 -45.52 20.15
C ARG A 121 36.44 -44.60 19.05
N LEU A 122 35.65 -45.15 18.14
CA LEU A 122 34.87 -44.42 17.15
C LEU A 122 33.39 -44.65 17.43
N SER A 123 32.60 -43.58 17.35
CA SER A 123 31.15 -43.62 17.32
C SER A 123 30.70 -42.68 16.21
N ALA A 124 30.27 -43.23 15.09
CA ALA A 124 29.75 -42.49 13.95
C ALA A 124 28.26 -42.80 13.78
N THR A 125 27.45 -41.77 13.65
CA THR A 125 26.01 -41.89 13.36
C THR A 125 25.75 -41.41 11.96
N PHE A 126 24.98 -42.17 11.19
CA PHE A 126 24.61 -41.79 9.84
C PHE A 126 23.17 -42.21 9.56
N THR A 127 22.53 -41.51 8.65
CA THR A 127 21.15 -41.79 8.25
C THR A 127 21.13 -42.30 6.83
N ILE A 128 20.45 -43.43 6.59
CA ILE A 128 20.13 -43.88 5.23
C ILE A 128 18.71 -43.41 4.92
N HIS A 129 18.50 -42.70 3.81
CA HIS A 129 17.18 -42.25 3.37
C HIS A 129 16.89 -42.60 1.92
N TYR A 130 15.60 -42.63 1.57
CA TYR A 130 15.17 -42.75 0.18
C TYR A 130 15.48 -41.46 -0.60
N PRO A 131 15.66 -41.54 -1.93
CA PRO A 131 15.67 -40.34 -2.76
C PRO A 131 14.32 -39.64 -2.66
N TYR A 132 14.33 -38.31 -2.85
CA TYR A 132 13.12 -37.50 -2.90
C TYR A 132 12.20 -37.96 -4.03
N GLU A 133 10.91 -38.10 -3.75
CA GLU A 133 9.84 -38.35 -4.73
C GLU A 133 8.86 -37.17 -4.74
N ASP A 134 8.34 -36.86 -5.93
CA ASP A 134 7.34 -35.80 -6.09
C ASP A 134 5.98 -36.24 -5.50
N PRO A 135 5.17 -35.30 -4.99
CA PRO A 135 3.88 -35.64 -4.41
C PRO A 135 2.87 -36.09 -5.47
N THR A 136 1.99 -37.02 -5.10
CA THR A 136 0.79 -37.37 -5.87
C THR A 136 -0.25 -36.27 -5.70
N VAL A 137 -0.77 -35.75 -6.81
CA VAL A 137 -1.87 -34.77 -6.81
C VAL A 137 -2.98 -35.26 -7.71
N MET A 138 -4.22 -35.23 -7.23
CA MET A 138 -5.41 -35.60 -7.95
C MET A 138 -6.36 -34.40 -7.96
N ILE A 139 -6.77 -34.01 -9.16
CA ILE A 139 -7.71 -32.90 -9.35
C ILE A 139 -8.99 -33.48 -9.91
N VAL A 140 -10.11 -33.28 -9.22
CA VAL A 140 -11.45 -33.63 -9.70
C VAL A 140 -12.18 -32.37 -10.16
N ASP A 141 -12.94 -32.47 -11.25
CA ASP A 141 -13.63 -31.31 -11.82
C ASP A 141 -14.68 -30.71 -10.87
N ASN A 142 -15.30 -31.54 -10.02
CA ASN A 142 -16.29 -31.12 -9.01
C ASN A 142 -16.42 -32.21 -7.93
N ASN A 143 -16.61 -31.79 -6.67
CA ASN A 143 -16.72 -32.65 -5.49
C ASN A 143 -18.14 -32.69 -4.87
N ASP A 144 -19.08 -31.82 -5.29
CA ASP A 144 -20.48 -31.85 -4.85
C ASP A 144 -21.46 -31.83 -6.03
N PHE A 145 -22.42 -32.75 -6.01
CA PHE A 145 -23.44 -32.91 -7.04
C PHE A 145 -24.84 -32.97 -6.44
N GLN A 146 -25.74 -32.10 -6.91
CA GLN A 146 -27.17 -32.13 -6.62
C GLN A 146 -27.91 -32.66 -7.86
N LEU A 147 -28.56 -33.83 -7.75
CA LEU A 147 -29.19 -34.50 -8.90
C LEU A 147 -30.61 -34.97 -8.58
N PRO A 148 -31.57 -34.85 -9.52
CA PRO A 148 -32.88 -35.48 -9.38
C PRO A 148 -32.77 -37.01 -9.29
N VAL A 149 -33.72 -37.63 -8.58
CA VAL A 149 -33.81 -39.10 -8.47
C VAL A 149 -33.82 -39.75 -9.86
N GLY A 150 -32.85 -40.61 -10.14
CA GLY A 150 -32.76 -41.39 -11.38
C GLY A 150 -31.86 -40.79 -12.47
N ASP A 151 -31.24 -39.64 -12.24
CA ASP A 151 -30.25 -39.06 -13.16
C ASP A 151 -28.87 -39.74 -13.03
N SER A 152 -27.99 -39.49 -14.00
CA SER A 152 -26.62 -40.02 -14.06
C SER A 152 -25.59 -38.92 -13.86
N VAL A 153 -24.51 -39.20 -13.12
CA VAL A 153 -23.37 -38.30 -12.94
C VAL A 153 -22.17 -38.79 -13.75
N THR A 154 -21.35 -37.86 -14.25
CA THR A 154 -20.03 -38.19 -14.79
C THR A 154 -19.01 -37.26 -14.14
N ILE A 155 -18.07 -37.88 -13.43
CA ILE A 155 -16.97 -37.26 -12.73
C ILE A 155 -15.73 -37.45 -13.58
N ASN A 156 -15.04 -36.37 -13.93
CA ASN A 156 -13.72 -36.46 -14.52
C ASN A 156 -12.70 -35.88 -13.55
N GLY A 157 -11.48 -36.39 -13.66
CA GLY A 157 -10.35 -35.85 -12.95
C GLY A 157 -9.04 -36.17 -13.66
N THR A 158 -7.98 -35.58 -13.14
CA THR A 158 -6.62 -35.77 -13.61
C THR A 158 -5.71 -36.10 -12.43
N LEU A 159 -5.06 -37.26 -12.51
CA LEU A 159 -3.97 -37.68 -11.65
C LEU A 159 -2.65 -37.12 -12.20
N ILE A 160 -1.88 -36.48 -11.34
CA ILE A 160 -0.61 -35.83 -11.66
C ILE A 160 0.47 -36.44 -10.79
N HIS A 161 1.43 -37.10 -11.46
CA HIS A 161 2.66 -37.61 -10.86
C HIS A 161 3.71 -37.76 -11.98
N PRO A 162 5.00 -37.48 -11.76
CA PRO A 162 6.03 -37.60 -12.81
C PRO A 162 6.16 -39.01 -13.38
N GLU A 163 5.95 -40.03 -12.55
CA GLU A 163 6.03 -41.44 -12.91
C GLU A 163 4.64 -42.09 -12.80
N LEU A 164 3.71 -41.74 -13.71
CA LEU A 164 2.35 -42.30 -13.72
C LEU A 164 2.29 -43.84 -13.81
N GLY A 165 3.38 -44.49 -14.24
CA GLY A 165 3.47 -45.95 -14.33
C GLY A 165 3.56 -46.66 -12.97
N THR A 166 3.81 -45.93 -11.88
CA THR A 166 3.81 -46.46 -10.50
C THR A 166 2.50 -46.19 -9.75
N CYS A 167 1.59 -45.44 -10.37
CA CYS A 167 0.33 -45.05 -9.75
C CYS A 167 -0.73 -46.15 -9.83
N ASP A 168 -1.44 -46.34 -8.72
CA ASP A 168 -2.69 -47.06 -8.63
C ASP A 168 -3.81 -46.09 -8.24
N LEU A 169 -4.96 -46.19 -8.91
CA LEU A 169 -6.14 -45.36 -8.65
C LEU A 169 -7.33 -46.24 -8.30
N GLY A 170 -7.91 -46.01 -7.13
CA GLY A 170 -9.02 -46.80 -6.59
C GLY A 170 -10.19 -45.92 -6.21
N TRP A 171 -11.40 -46.45 -6.34
CA TRP A 171 -12.62 -45.78 -5.88
C TRP A 171 -13.48 -46.70 -5.03
N SER A 172 -14.31 -46.12 -4.17
CA SER A 172 -15.25 -46.82 -3.30
C SER A 172 -16.50 -45.99 -3.03
N ASP A 173 -17.63 -46.66 -2.78
CA ASP A 173 -18.88 -46.06 -2.30
C ASP A 173 -18.95 -45.94 -0.76
N GLY A 174 -17.78 -45.86 -0.13
CA GLY A 174 -17.59 -45.84 1.32
C GLY A 174 -16.15 -45.47 1.68
N ASP A 175 -15.46 -46.30 2.46
CA ASP A 175 -14.04 -46.11 2.76
C ASP A 175 -13.17 -46.90 1.77
N VAL A 176 -12.49 -46.16 0.89
CA VAL A 176 -11.56 -46.72 -0.12
C VAL A 176 -10.39 -47.49 0.49
N ASN A 177 -10.03 -47.25 1.76
CA ASN A 177 -8.99 -48.02 2.44
C ASN A 177 -9.45 -49.43 2.85
N VAL A 178 -10.78 -49.65 2.94
CA VAL A 178 -11.36 -50.95 3.32
C VAL A 178 -11.68 -51.78 2.09
N PHE A 179 -12.21 -51.15 1.05
CA PHE A 179 -12.54 -51.78 -0.23
C PHE A 179 -12.41 -50.76 -1.34
N SER A 180 -11.68 -51.11 -2.39
CA SER A 180 -11.53 -50.27 -3.57
C SER A 180 -11.71 -51.08 -4.85
N LEU A 181 -12.26 -50.43 -5.86
CA LEU A 181 -12.31 -50.91 -7.24
C LEU A 181 -11.33 -50.09 -8.08
N ASN A 182 -10.60 -50.76 -8.97
CA ASN A 182 -9.63 -50.11 -9.84
C ASN A 182 -10.33 -49.12 -10.80
N LEU A 183 -9.85 -47.89 -10.82
CA LEU A 183 -10.28 -46.83 -11.73
C LEU A 183 -9.21 -46.62 -12.82
N PRO A 184 -9.45 -47.02 -14.07
CA PRO A 184 -8.47 -46.84 -15.13
C PRO A 184 -8.29 -45.36 -15.47
N PHE A 185 -7.04 -44.94 -15.61
CA PHE A 185 -6.64 -43.61 -16.11
C PHE A 185 -5.80 -43.75 -17.39
N THR A 186 -5.69 -42.66 -18.15
CA THR A 186 -4.89 -42.61 -19.39
C THR A 186 -3.40 -42.41 -19.10
N ASP A 187 -2.54 -42.59 -20.12
CA ASP A 187 -1.10 -42.24 -20.04
C ASP A 187 -0.84 -40.75 -19.69
N SER A 188 -1.88 -39.92 -19.73
CA SER A 188 -1.85 -38.50 -19.34
C SER A 188 -2.55 -38.24 -17.99
N GLY A 189 -2.80 -39.27 -17.20
CA GLY A 189 -3.40 -39.16 -15.86
C GLY A 189 -4.92 -38.94 -15.83
N LYS A 190 -5.60 -38.86 -16.97
CA LYS A 190 -7.05 -38.54 -16.99
C LYS A 190 -7.89 -39.76 -16.65
N PHE A 191 -8.86 -39.60 -15.76
CA PHE A 191 -9.83 -40.63 -15.43
C PHE A 191 -11.26 -40.10 -15.54
N THR A 192 -12.19 -41.02 -15.71
CA THR A 192 -13.62 -40.75 -15.70
C THR A 192 -14.33 -41.82 -14.90
N TRP A 193 -15.21 -41.39 -14.01
CA TRP A 193 -16.04 -42.25 -13.17
C TRP A 193 -17.49 -41.79 -13.24
N GLY A 194 -18.45 -42.71 -13.30
CA GLY A 194 -19.87 -42.34 -13.34
C GLY A 194 -20.79 -43.55 -13.46
N PRO A 195 -21.63 -43.83 -12.46
CA PRO A 195 -22.67 -44.84 -12.57
C PRO A 195 -23.84 -44.32 -13.41
N SER A 196 -24.54 -45.24 -14.07
CA SER A 196 -25.83 -44.97 -14.68
C SER A 196 -26.92 -45.13 -13.62
N GLU A 197 -27.70 -44.06 -13.38
CA GLU A 197 -28.88 -44.00 -12.49
C GLU A 197 -28.53 -44.04 -10.99
N ILE A 198 -28.65 -42.90 -10.29
CA ILE A 198 -28.47 -42.79 -8.84
C ILE A 198 -29.84 -42.60 -8.18
N GLU A 199 -30.20 -43.50 -7.25
CA GLU A 199 -31.52 -43.52 -6.60
C GLU A 199 -31.51 -42.98 -5.15
N SER A 200 -30.34 -42.71 -4.57
CA SER A 200 -30.20 -42.20 -3.19
C SER A 200 -28.88 -41.47 -2.99
N ASN A 201 -28.80 -40.59 -1.99
CA ASN A 201 -27.56 -39.89 -1.63
C ASN A 201 -26.43 -40.90 -1.41
N MET A 202 -25.26 -40.57 -1.93
CA MET A 202 -24.09 -41.42 -1.80
C MET A 202 -22.82 -40.57 -1.71
N THR A 203 -21.81 -41.11 -1.04
CA THR A 203 -20.48 -40.51 -0.96
C THR A 203 -19.50 -41.46 -1.62
N ILE A 204 -18.65 -40.91 -2.48
CA ILE A 204 -17.62 -41.66 -3.20
C ILE A 204 -16.26 -41.17 -2.73
N SER A 205 -15.37 -42.08 -2.39
CA SER A 205 -13.98 -41.77 -2.10
C SER A 205 -13.09 -42.31 -3.22
N ILE A 206 -12.22 -41.47 -3.78
CA ILE A 206 -11.23 -41.82 -4.79
C ILE A 206 -9.84 -41.62 -4.18
N LEU A 207 -9.03 -42.68 -4.13
CA LEU A 207 -7.67 -42.65 -3.62
C LEU A 207 -6.70 -42.93 -4.75
N ALA A 208 -5.76 -42.01 -4.96
CA ALA A 208 -4.59 -42.22 -5.78
C ALA A 208 -3.40 -42.55 -4.88
N THR A 209 -2.61 -43.55 -5.25
CA THR A 209 -1.36 -43.88 -4.59
C THR A 209 -0.28 -44.04 -5.64
N CYS A 210 0.78 -43.23 -5.58
CA CYS A 210 1.93 -43.32 -6.48
C CYS A 210 3.23 -43.30 -5.69
N GLY A 211 4.20 -44.11 -6.11
CA GLY A 211 5.53 -44.08 -5.51
C GLY A 211 6.41 -45.22 -6.02
N THR A 212 7.72 -45.03 -5.98
CA THR A 212 8.70 -46.12 -6.27
C THR A 212 9.40 -46.57 -5.00
N TRP A 213 9.78 -45.62 -4.15
CA TRP A 213 10.51 -45.81 -2.90
C TRP A 213 9.68 -45.45 -1.68
N GLU A 214 8.84 -44.42 -1.79
CA GLU A 214 7.90 -43.97 -0.78
C GLU A 214 6.56 -43.66 -1.44
N ASP A 215 5.47 -44.25 -0.94
CA ASP A 215 4.14 -44.02 -1.51
C ASP A 215 3.63 -42.66 -1.06
N SER A 216 3.36 -41.77 -2.03
CA SER A 216 2.53 -40.59 -1.82
C SER A 216 1.09 -40.90 -2.24
N PHE A 217 0.13 -40.24 -1.59
CA PHE A 217 -1.28 -40.48 -1.86
C PHE A 217 -2.07 -39.20 -1.83
N ASP A 218 -3.18 -39.22 -2.56
CA ASP A 218 -4.16 -38.14 -2.56
C ASP A 218 -5.57 -38.74 -2.51
N LEU A 219 -6.45 -38.15 -1.69
CA LEU A 219 -7.79 -38.67 -1.39
C LEU A 219 -8.84 -37.61 -1.67
N GLU A 220 -9.75 -37.93 -2.57
CA GLU A 220 -10.85 -37.07 -2.95
C GLU A 220 -12.18 -37.67 -2.50
N ILE A 221 -12.99 -36.87 -1.82
CA ILE A 221 -14.31 -37.27 -1.32
C ILE A 221 -15.37 -36.47 -2.07
N ILE A 222 -16.26 -37.19 -2.71
CA ILE A 222 -17.28 -36.63 -3.59
C ILE A 222 -18.65 -36.94 -3.00
N SER A 223 -19.43 -35.89 -2.75
CA SER A 223 -20.79 -35.98 -2.25
C SER A 223 -21.78 -35.91 -3.41
N ILE A 224 -22.71 -36.86 -3.46
CA ILE A 224 -23.81 -36.85 -4.42
C ILE A 224 -25.11 -36.86 -3.61
N ASN A 225 -25.82 -35.74 -3.69
CA ASN A 225 -27.08 -35.52 -2.99
C ASN A 225 -28.24 -35.60 -3.98
N ILE A 226 -29.25 -36.38 -3.63
CA ILE A 226 -30.45 -36.56 -4.42
C ILE A 226 -31.53 -35.63 -3.91
N THR A 227 -32.07 -34.81 -4.80
CA THR A 227 -33.18 -33.92 -4.49
C THR A 227 -34.50 -34.58 -4.91
N GLU A 228 -35.41 -34.78 -3.96
CA GLU A 228 -36.81 -35.11 -4.27
C GLU A 228 -37.52 -33.80 -4.63
N SER A 229 -38.21 -33.75 -5.77
CA SER A 229 -38.96 -32.54 -6.13
C SER A 229 -40.17 -32.36 -5.22
N VAL A 230 -40.22 -31.24 -4.51
CA VAL A 230 -41.36 -30.85 -3.67
C VAL A 230 -42.27 -29.97 -4.52
N MET A 231 -43.47 -30.47 -4.81
CA MET A 231 -44.46 -29.79 -5.66
C MET A 231 -45.27 -28.78 -4.82
N GLY A 232 -45.28 -27.51 -5.22
CA GLY A 232 -46.04 -26.43 -4.57
C GLY A 232 -45.80 -25.09 -5.28
N CYS A 233 -46.40 -23.99 -4.82
CA CYS A 233 -46.18 -22.70 -5.48
C CYS A 233 -44.78 -22.13 -5.15
N THR A 234 -43.93 -21.99 -6.16
CA THR A 234 -42.55 -21.48 -6.00
C THR A 234 -42.42 -19.96 -6.08
N ASP A 235 -43.50 -19.25 -6.40
CA ASP A 235 -43.49 -17.80 -6.54
C ASP A 235 -43.71 -17.12 -5.18
N SER A 236 -42.69 -16.40 -4.69
CA SER A 236 -42.72 -15.72 -3.39
C SER A 236 -43.74 -14.58 -3.31
N GLU A 237 -44.29 -14.12 -4.44
CA GLU A 237 -45.33 -13.09 -4.50
C GLU A 237 -46.75 -13.67 -4.45
N ALA A 238 -46.91 -14.99 -4.57
CA ALA A 238 -48.21 -15.63 -4.46
C ALA A 238 -48.65 -15.77 -2.98
N ASN A 239 -49.95 -15.61 -2.73
CA ASN A 239 -50.56 -15.75 -1.40
C ASN A 239 -50.37 -17.14 -0.78
N ASN A 240 -50.12 -18.15 -1.61
CA ASN A 240 -49.90 -19.54 -1.21
C ASN A 240 -48.49 -20.01 -1.58
N TYR A 241 -47.51 -19.11 -1.63
CA TYR A 241 -46.10 -19.45 -1.71
C TYR A 241 -45.74 -20.54 -0.68
N ASP A 242 -45.11 -21.60 -1.16
CA ASP A 242 -44.57 -22.69 -0.35
C ASP A 242 -43.04 -22.62 -0.42
N ASN A 243 -42.42 -22.22 0.68
CA ASN A 243 -40.97 -22.03 0.76
C ASN A 243 -40.20 -23.35 0.68
N GLU A 244 -40.88 -24.49 0.80
CA GLU A 244 -40.28 -25.82 0.64
C GLU A 244 -40.48 -26.38 -0.77
N ALA A 245 -41.24 -25.69 -1.65
CA ALA A 245 -41.47 -26.15 -3.02
C ALA A 245 -40.26 -25.90 -3.92
N THR A 246 -39.84 -26.94 -4.65
CA THR A 246 -38.73 -26.89 -5.61
C THR A 246 -39.21 -26.93 -7.07
N GLU A 247 -40.49 -27.28 -7.31
CA GLU A 247 -41.14 -27.24 -8.63
C GLU A 247 -42.57 -26.69 -8.52
N ASP A 248 -42.93 -25.75 -9.40
CA ASP A 248 -44.28 -25.17 -9.45
C ASP A 248 -45.32 -26.17 -9.92
N ASP A 249 -46.31 -26.44 -9.08
CA ASP A 249 -47.45 -27.32 -9.40
C ASP A 249 -48.62 -26.59 -10.09
N GLY A 250 -48.45 -25.30 -10.36
CA GLY A 250 -49.43 -24.41 -10.98
C GLY A 250 -50.54 -24.00 -10.03
N SER A 251 -50.34 -24.11 -8.71
CA SER A 251 -51.31 -23.74 -7.70
C SER A 251 -51.21 -22.28 -7.22
N CYS A 252 -50.23 -21.49 -7.68
CA CYS A 252 -50.02 -20.10 -7.26
C CYS A 252 -51.28 -19.23 -7.37
N ASP A 253 -51.66 -18.62 -6.25
CA ASP A 253 -52.86 -17.81 -6.03
C ASP A 253 -52.42 -16.38 -5.73
N TYR A 254 -52.81 -15.42 -6.57
CA TYR A 254 -52.47 -14.01 -6.40
C TYR A 254 -53.75 -13.22 -6.13
N ASP A 255 -53.71 -12.30 -5.17
CA ASP A 255 -54.81 -11.34 -4.98
C ASP A 255 -54.90 -10.47 -6.25
N GLU A 256 -56.10 -10.32 -6.84
CA GLU A 256 -56.29 -9.42 -7.99
C GLU A 256 -55.87 -7.98 -7.60
N GLU A 257 -54.68 -7.56 -8.02
CA GLU A 257 -54.16 -6.23 -7.74
C GLU A 257 -55.00 -5.14 -8.42
N VAL A 258 -55.39 -4.17 -7.61
CA VAL A 258 -55.64 -2.83 -8.10
C VAL A 258 -54.27 -2.25 -8.44
N VAL A 259 -53.92 -2.21 -9.73
CA VAL A 259 -52.73 -1.50 -10.20
C VAL A 259 -52.88 -0.04 -9.79
N VAL A 260 -52.12 0.37 -8.77
CA VAL A 260 -51.99 1.78 -8.42
C VAL A 260 -50.98 2.36 -9.39
N VAL A 261 -51.50 2.93 -10.48
CA VAL A 261 -50.69 3.79 -11.34
C VAL A 261 -50.25 4.98 -10.49
N VAL A 262 -48.96 5.06 -10.19
CA VAL A 262 -48.35 6.22 -9.55
C VAL A 262 -47.94 7.15 -10.68
N SER A 263 -48.75 8.18 -10.90
CA SER A 263 -48.52 9.22 -11.90
C SER A 263 -47.53 10.25 -11.35
N GLY A 264 -46.42 10.44 -12.04
CA GLY A 264 -45.33 11.37 -11.68
C GLY A 264 -44.25 11.40 -12.77
N CYS A 265 -43.19 12.18 -12.61
CA CYS A 265 -42.14 12.25 -13.64
C CYS A 265 -41.29 10.97 -13.64
N THR A 266 -41.26 10.25 -14.77
CA THR A 266 -40.48 9.01 -14.93
C THR A 266 -39.09 9.23 -15.53
N ASP A 267 -38.75 10.47 -15.87
CA ASP A 267 -37.47 10.84 -16.48
C ASP A 267 -36.44 11.15 -15.40
N SER A 268 -35.38 10.34 -15.31
CA SER A 268 -34.31 10.49 -14.33
C SER A 268 -33.48 11.75 -14.51
N GLU A 269 -33.58 12.43 -15.65
CA GLU A 269 -32.88 13.69 -15.93
C GLU A 269 -33.70 14.94 -15.49
N ALA A 270 -34.92 14.76 -14.98
CA ALA A 270 -35.76 15.87 -14.51
C ALA A 270 -35.54 16.15 -13.01
N ASN A 271 -35.55 17.42 -12.60
CA ASN A 271 -35.40 17.87 -11.21
C ASN A 271 -36.45 17.29 -10.25
N ASN A 272 -37.60 16.89 -10.78
CA ASN A 272 -38.70 16.32 -10.02
C ASN A 272 -38.97 14.85 -10.40
N TYR A 273 -37.92 14.14 -10.84
CA TYR A 273 -37.95 12.70 -11.02
C TYR A 273 -38.51 12.01 -9.77
N ASP A 274 -39.53 11.16 -9.98
CA ASP A 274 -40.14 10.34 -8.93
C ASP A 274 -39.84 8.88 -9.23
N SER A 275 -38.93 8.30 -8.44
CA SER A 275 -38.52 6.89 -8.60
C SER A 275 -39.64 5.88 -8.33
N ALA A 276 -40.77 6.31 -7.75
CA ALA A 276 -41.96 5.49 -7.57
C ALA A 276 -42.98 5.65 -8.72
N ALA A 277 -42.79 6.60 -9.64
CA ALA A 277 -43.71 6.82 -10.76
C ALA A 277 -43.62 5.69 -11.81
N THR A 278 -44.78 5.15 -12.18
CA THR A 278 -44.91 4.08 -13.18
C THR A 278 -45.59 4.53 -14.47
N GLU A 279 -46.13 5.76 -14.50
CA GLU A 279 -46.68 6.42 -15.68
C GLU A 279 -46.36 7.92 -15.65
N ASP A 280 -45.72 8.42 -16.72
CA ASP A 280 -45.41 9.85 -16.86
C ASP A 280 -46.70 10.69 -16.97
N ASP A 281 -46.85 11.63 -16.05
CA ASP A 281 -47.99 12.54 -15.99
C ASP A 281 -47.73 13.89 -16.68
N GLY A 282 -46.56 14.04 -17.29
CA GLY A 282 -46.10 15.25 -17.96
C GLY A 282 -45.69 16.35 -16.98
N SER A 283 -45.46 16.03 -15.71
CA SER A 283 -45.02 16.99 -14.69
C SER A 283 -43.51 17.22 -14.67
N CYS A 284 -42.71 16.48 -15.47
CA CYS A 284 -41.26 16.62 -15.52
C CYS A 284 -40.83 18.09 -15.68
N SER A 285 -40.09 18.57 -14.68
CA SER A 285 -39.49 19.89 -14.62
C SER A 285 -38.00 19.71 -14.71
N TYR A 286 -37.39 20.32 -15.71
CA TYR A 286 -35.95 20.39 -15.85
C TYR A 286 -35.51 21.75 -15.32
N ASP A 287 -34.27 21.85 -14.84
CA ASP A 287 -33.68 23.15 -14.62
C ASP A 287 -33.65 23.83 -16.00
N GLU A 288 -34.45 24.90 -16.14
CA GLU A 288 -34.27 25.83 -17.26
C GLU A 288 -32.80 26.20 -17.21
N THR A 289 -32.02 25.77 -18.20
CA THR A 289 -30.65 26.24 -18.37
C THR A 289 -30.73 27.76 -18.36
N THR A 290 -30.40 28.38 -17.23
CA THR A 290 -30.55 29.82 -17.06
C THR A 290 -29.50 30.44 -17.97
N ARG A 291 -29.88 30.77 -19.19
CA ARG A 291 -29.03 31.43 -20.17
C ARG A 291 -28.45 32.67 -19.51
N LEU A 292 -27.16 32.87 -19.68
CA LEU A 292 -26.52 34.06 -19.14
C LEU A 292 -27.12 35.29 -19.83
N LYS A 293 -27.63 36.24 -19.05
CA LYS A 293 -28.31 37.42 -19.60
C LYS A 293 -27.31 38.49 -19.98
N ILE A 294 -27.41 39.01 -21.19
CA ILE A 294 -26.65 40.17 -21.66
C ILE A 294 -27.60 41.36 -21.78
N LEU A 295 -27.31 42.44 -21.03
CA LEU A 295 -28.05 43.70 -21.14
C LEU A 295 -27.60 44.43 -22.41
N SER A 296 -28.52 44.67 -23.34
CA SER A 296 -28.25 45.27 -24.65
C SER A 296 -28.82 46.69 -24.74
N LEU A 297 -27.94 47.68 -24.93
CA LEU A 297 -28.27 49.10 -25.08
C LEU A 297 -28.18 49.54 -26.54
N HIS A 298 -29.31 50.00 -27.08
CA HIS A 298 -29.44 50.46 -28.46
C HIS A 298 -28.70 51.80 -28.71
N GLY A 299 -28.42 52.12 -29.97
CA GLY A 299 -27.88 53.40 -30.43
C GLY A 299 -28.87 54.57 -30.32
N GLY A 300 -28.39 55.79 -30.61
CA GLY A 300 -29.23 56.99 -30.53
C GLY A 300 -30.17 57.13 -31.74
N GLY A 301 -31.46 57.35 -31.48
CA GLY A 301 -32.49 57.49 -32.51
C GLY A 301 -33.07 56.17 -33.01
N GLU A 302 -32.91 55.09 -32.24
CA GLU A 302 -33.52 53.78 -32.46
C GLU A 302 -34.21 53.28 -31.19
N SER A 303 -35.03 52.23 -31.32
CA SER A 303 -35.68 51.56 -30.19
C SER A 303 -35.02 50.22 -29.85
N ALA A 304 -35.33 49.65 -28.69
CA ALA A 304 -34.91 48.30 -28.29
C ALA A 304 -35.34 47.24 -29.33
N SER A 305 -36.56 47.38 -29.89
CA SER A 305 -37.07 46.48 -30.92
C SER A 305 -36.35 46.64 -32.25
N ASP A 306 -35.97 47.87 -32.62
CA ASP A 306 -35.18 48.10 -33.84
C ASP A 306 -33.80 47.45 -33.70
N PHE A 307 -33.17 47.61 -32.52
CA PHE A 307 -31.87 47.03 -32.23
C PHE A 307 -31.87 45.51 -32.25
N GLU A 308 -32.85 44.89 -31.58
CA GLU A 308 -33.08 43.43 -31.62
C GLU A 308 -33.22 42.94 -33.07
N SER A 309 -33.92 43.68 -33.92
CA SER A 309 -34.18 43.29 -35.31
C SER A 309 -33.01 43.50 -36.29
N GLN A 310 -31.92 44.13 -35.86
CA GLN A 310 -30.75 44.35 -36.72
C GLN A 310 -30.13 43.01 -37.12
N GLN A 311 -29.71 42.88 -38.38
CA GLN A 311 -29.16 41.64 -38.90
C GLN A 311 -27.92 41.16 -38.10
N GLY A 312 -27.01 42.06 -37.71
CA GLY A 312 -25.84 41.68 -36.91
C GLY A 312 -26.20 41.20 -35.50
N MET A 313 -27.27 41.73 -34.91
CA MET A 313 -27.77 41.25 -33.61
C MET A 313 -28.42 39.88 -33.75
N GLN A 314 -29.21 39.65 -34.80
CA GLN A 314 -29.80 38.34 -35.10
C GLN A 314 -28.71 37.29 -35.36
N ASP A 315 -27.66 37.64 -36.09
CA ASP A 315 -26.51 36.76 -36.33
C ASP A 315 -25.80 36.40 -35.01
N LEU A 316 -25.63 37.34 -34.08
CA LEU A 316 -25.07 37.07 -32.75
C LEU A 316 -25.99 36.18 -31.89
N ILE A 317 -27.30 36.44 -31.88
CA ILE A 317 -28.30 35.62 -31.15
C ILE A 317 -28.27 34.18 -31.67
N GLU A 318 -28.16 33.99 -32.99
CA GLU A 318 -28.07 32.66 -33.61
C GLU A 318 -26.75 31.96 -33.26
N ALA A 319 -25.64 32.69 -33.20
CA ALA A 319 -24.32 32.15 -32.91
C ALA A 319 -24.07 31.85 -31.42
N LEU A 320 -24.88 32.43 -30.52
CA LEU A 320 -24.74 32.38 -29.06
C LEU A 320 -26.05 31.92 -28.38
N PRO A 321 -26.57 30.71 -28.68
CA PRO A 321 -27.82 30.21 -28.11
C PRO A 321 -27.79 30.04 -26.58
N GLU A 322 -26.59 29.96 -25.99
CA GLU A 322 -26.33 29.86 -24.55
C GLU A 322 -26.54 31.18 -23.78
N PHE A 323 -26.67 32.32 -24.49
CA PHE A 323 -26.94 33.63 -23.90
C PHE A 323 -28.37 34.11 -24.20
N GLU A 324 -28.94 34.88 -23.27
CA GLU A 324 -30.21 35.59 -23.46
C GLU A 324 -29.94 37.10 -23.54
N PHE A 325 -30.17 37.69 -24.71
CA PHE A 325 -30.00 39.13 -24.91
C PHE A 325 -31.28 39.88 -24.50
N ILE A 326 -31.17 40.78 -23.52
CA ILE A 326 -32.28 41.58 -23.01
C ILE A 326 -32.09 43.04 -23.43
N PHE A 327 -33.04 43.57 -24.20
CA PHE A 327 -32.93 44.89 -24.81
C PHE A 327 -33.63 45.95 -23.96
N ALA A 328 -32.88 46.95 -23.48
CA ALA A 328 -33.44 48.05 -22.69
C ALA A 328 -33.85 49.22 -23.59
N GLU A 329 -35.03 49.80 -23.34
CA GLU A 329 -35.57 50.95 -24.07
C GLU A 329 -35.29 52.27 -23.32
N THR A 330 -34.67 53.27 -23.96
CA THR A 330 -34.47 54.58 -23.31
C THR A 330 -35.78 55.31 -22.99
N ARG A 331 -35.79 56.09 -21.90
CA ARG A 331 -36.92 56.96 -21.52
C ARG A 331 -36.73 58.43 -21.86
N GLU A 332 -35.58 58.80 -22.41
CA GLU A 332 -35.27 60.18 -22.77
C GLU A 332 -35.92 60.59 -24.11
N GLU A 333 -36.25 61.88 -24.24
CA GLU A 333 -36.92 62.40 -25.44
C GLU A 333 -35.99 62.31 -26.67
N GLY A 334 -36.50 61.71 -27.75
CA GLY A 334 -35.76 61.56 -29.00
C GLY A 334 -35.02 60.22 -29.14
N GLU A 335 -35.36 59.21 -28.33
CA GLU A 335 -34.82 57.84 -28.43
C GLU A 335 -33.28 57.83 -28.27
N VAL A 336 -32.78 58.67 -27.38
CA VAL A 336 -31.35 58.81 -27.05
C VAL A 336 -31.08 58.39 -25.61
N TRP A 337 -29.88 57.96 -25.28
CA TRP A 337 -29.47 57.71 -23.90
C TRP A 337 -28.89 58.95 -23.23
N VAL A 338 -28.24 59.82 -24.01
CA VAL A 338 -27.65 61.06 -23.55
C VAL A 338 -28.21 62.21 -24.38
N ARG A 339 -28.93 63.12 -23.73
CA ARG A 339 -29.54 64.28 -24.39
C ARG A 339 -28.49 65.26 -24.91
N ASP A 340 -28.80 65.95 -26.00
CA ASP A 340 -27.99 67.08 -26.49
C ASP A 340 -27.79 68.15 -25.39
N PRO A 341 -26.61 68.80 -25.31
CA PRO A 341 -26.36 69.87 -24.35
C PRO A 341 -27.35 71.04 -24.47
N PRO A 342 -27.59 71.83 -23.41
CA PRO A 342 -28.64 72.85 -23.39
C PRO A 342 -28.42 73.99 -24.40
N GLY A 343 -27.18 74.19 -24.87
CA GLY A 343 -26.82 75.15 -25.93
C GLY A 343 -26.68 74.55 -27.33
N GLY A 344 -27.04 73.27 -27.50
CA GLY A 344 -26.78 72.47 -28.69
C GLY A 344 -25.34 71.95 -28.77
N LYS A 345 -25.07 71.08 -29.75
CA LYS A 345 -23.80 70.36 -29.93
C LYS A 345 -22.55 71.25 -30.01
N GLU A 346 -22.68 72.53 -30.35
CA GLU A 346 -21.55 73.48 -30.46
C GLU A 346 -21.14 74.14 -29.12
N GLN A 347 -21.96 74.04 -28.07
CA GLN A 347 -21.72 74.75 -26.80
C GLN A 347 -21.33 73.84 -25.63
N GLY A 348 -21.59 72.52 -25.74
CA GLY A 348 -21.26 71.52 -24.72
C GLY A 348 -21.95 71.73 -23.37
N THR A 349 -21.73 70.80 -22.44
CA THR A 349 -22.15 70.89 -21.04
C THR A 349 -21.06 70.35 -20.11
N ASN A 350 -20.96 70.92 -18.91
CA ASN A 350 -20.06 70.45 -17.84
C ASN A 350 -20.85 69.86 -16.66
N ASP A 351 -22.12 69.52 -16.88
CA ASP A 351 -22.98 68.94 -15.84
C ASP A 351 -22.67 67.44 -15.71
N PRO A 352 -22.15 66.97 -14.55
CA PRO A 352 -21.92 65.54 -14.33
C PRO A 352 -23.23 64.76 -14.21
N ASN A 353 -24.34 65.41 -13.90
CA ASN A 353 -25.63 64.73 -13.67
C ASN A 353 -26.49 64.69 -14.94
N TRP A 354 -25.88 64.87 -16.11
CA TRP A 354 -26.62 65.06 -17.36
C TRP A 354 -27.37 63.79 -17.80
N ALA A 355 -26.89 62.61 -17.38
CA ALA A 355 -27.44 61.30 -17.70
C ALA A 355 -28.24 60.64 -16.54
N ASP A 356 -28.49 61.35 -15.43
CA ASP A 356 -29.18 60.80 -14.23
C ASP A 356 -30.49 60.08 -14.55
N GLY A 357 -31.25 60.59 -15.54
CA GLY A 357 -32.51 60.00 -15.98
C GLY A 357 -32.34 58.60 -16.58
N SER A 358 -31.34 58.43 -17.42
CA SER A 358 -30.98 57.14 -18.03
C SER A 358 -30.36 56.19 -17.02
N ILE A 359 -29.48 56.68 -16.14
CA ILE A 359 -28.85 55.88 -15.07
C ILE A 359 -29.93 55.32 -14.12
N SER A 360 -30.81 56.18 -13.60
CA SER A 360 -31.88 55.75 -12.68
C SER A 360 -32.81 54.73 -13.32
N TYR A 361 -33.06 54.87 -14.63
CA TYR A 361 -33.87 53.89 -15.35
C TYR A 361 -33.15 52.55 -15.50
N LEU A 362 -31.85 52.55 -15.82
CA LEU A 362 -31.07 51.33 -15.94
C LEU A 362 -30.94 50.61 -14.60
N ASP A 363 -30.80 51.33 -13.48
CA ASP A 363 -30.84 50.74 -12.14
C ASP A 363 -32.16 49.99 -11.89
N ASP A 364 -33.30 50.65 -12.14
CA ASP A 364 -34.63 50.03 -12.02
C ASP A 364 -34.75 48.81 -12.94
N PHE A 365 -34.26 48.92 -14.18
CA PHE A 365 -34.32 47.86 -15.19
C PHE A 365 -33.49 46.65 -14.79
N ILE A 366 -32.28 46.86 -14.26
CA ILE A 366 -31.36 45.80 -13.79
C ILE A 366 -31.94 45.09 -12.58
N ILE A 367 -32.55 45.82 -11.64
CA ILE A 367 -33.25 45.23 -10.50
C ILE A 367 -34.43 44.36 -10.95
N GLU A 368 -35.15 44.77 -12.00
CA GLU A 368 -36.32 44.03 -12.49
C GLU A 368 -35.98 42.83 -13.38
N ASN A 369 -34.90 42.91 -14.17
CA ASN A 369 -34.61 41.94 -15.24
C ASN A 369 -33.30 41.14 -15.04
N GLY A 370 -32.45 41.56 -14.10
CA GLY A 370 -31.17 40.92 -13.80
C GLY A 370 -31.28 39.61 -13.00
N PRO A 371 -30.15 39.05 -12.51
CA PRO A 371 -28.79 39.55 -12.69
C PRO A 371 -28.32 39.45 -14.16
N PHE A 372 -27.46 40.37 -14.58
CA PHE A 372 -26.88 40.41 -15.92
C PHE A 372 -25.43 39.96 -15.87
N TYR A 373 -25.06 39.05 -16.76
CA TYR A 373 -23.70 38.56 -16.93
C TYR A 373 -22.84 39.58 -17.67
N GLY A 374 -23.37 40.16 -18.76
CA GLY A 374 -22.62 41.09 -19.61
C GLY A 374 -23.42 42.32 -19.98
N LEU A 375 -22.70 43.38 -20.35
CA LEU A 375 -23.25 44.64 -20.84
C LEU A 375 -22.81 44.87 -22.29
N LEU A 376 -23.78 44.92 -23.20
CA LEU A 376 -23.58 45.16 -24.63
C LEU A 376 -24.14 46.55 -25.00
N GLY A 377 -23.35 47.37 -25.68
CA GLY A 377 -23.79 48.67 -26.18
C GLY A 377 -23.44 48.89 -27.65
N PHE A 378 -24.34 49.53 -28.39
CA PHE A 378 -24.12 49.94 -29.78
C PHE A 378 -24.18 51.46 -29.94
N SER A 379 -23.22 52.07 -30.63
CA SER A 379 -23.21 53.51 -30.94
C SER A 379 -23.35 54.36 -29.66
N GLN A 380 -24.43 55.16 -29.51
CA GLN A 380 -24.67 55.90 -28.27
C GLN A 380 -24.93 54.98 -27.05
N GLY A 381 -25.46 53.77 -27.25
CA GLY A 381 -25.59 52.76 -26.21
C GLY A 381 -24.23 52.34 -25.65
N ALA A 382 -23.20 52.23 -26.50
CA ALA A 382 -21.83 51.97 -26.05
C ALA A 382 -21.26 53.12 -25.21
N ALA A 383 -21.53 54.37 -25.59
CA ALA A 383 -21.18 55.54 -24.79
C ALA A 383 -21.90 55.52 -23.42
N MET A 384 -23.19 55.18 -23.43
CA MET A 384 -23.99 55.04 -22.21
C MET A 384 -23.50 53.92 -21.31
N SER A 385 -23.05 52.77 -21.86
CA SER A 385 -22.49 51.67 -21.07
C SER A 385 -21.31 52.14 -20.23
N VAL A 386 -20.37 52.90 -20.81
CA VAL A 386 -19.21 53.43 -20.08
C VAL A 386 -19.61 54.51 -19.08
N ILE A 387 -20.59 55.36 -19.42
CA ILE A 387 -21.17 56.31 -18.45
C ILE A 387 -21.81 55.55 -17.28
N TYR A 388 -22.56 54.48 -17.54
CA TYR A 388 -23.23 53.71 -16.49
C TYR A 388 -22.23 53.05 -15.55
N LEU A 389 -21.16 52.43 -16.09
CA LEU A 389 -20.07 51.84 -15.29
C LEU A 389 -19.36 52.87 -14.40
N ALA A 390 -19.25 54.13 -14.83
CA ALA A 390 -18.65 55.20 -14.02
C ALA A 390 -19.56 55.73 -12.89
N TYR A 391 -20.87 55.44 -12.92
CA TYR A 391 -21.85 56.00 -11.99
C TYR A 391 -22.58 54.94 -11.16
N SER A 392 -22.36 53.66 -11.45
CA SER A 392 -23.02 52.52 -10.83
C SER A 392 -22.02 51.56 -10.18
N ASP A 393 -22.43 50.92 -9.10
CA ASP A 393 -21.69 49.84 -8.44
C ASP A 393 -22.12 48.45 -8.95
N VAL A 394 -22.84 48.37 -10.08
CA VAL A 394 -23.25 47.09 -10.67
C VAL A 394 -22.07 46.43 -11.37
N ASP A 395 -21.71 45.24 -10.90
CA ASP A 395 -20.67 44.42 -11.50
C ASP A 395 -21.19 43.67 -12.73
N PHE A 396 -20.43 43.73 -13.82
CA PHE A 396 -20.61 42.90 -15.01
C PHE A 396 -19.33 42.08 -15.23
N GLU A 397 -19.47 40.84 -15.70
CA GLU A 397 -18.33 39.97 -16.00
C GLU A 397 -17.66 40.37 -17.33
N LYS A 398 -18.43 40.93 -18.27
CA LYS A 398 -17.95 41.38 -19.58
C LYS A 398 -18.66 42.61 -20.11
N VAL A 399 -17.93 43.39 -20.89
CA VAL A 399 -18.47 44.57 -21.60
C VAL A 399 -18.18 44.46 -23.10
N ILE A 400 -19.21 44.69 -23.93
CA ILE A 400 -19.13 44.53 -25.39
C ILE A 400 -19.63 45.81 -26.05
N LEU A 401 -18.74 46.53 -26.74
CA LEU A 401 -19.00 47.86 -27.26
C LEU A 401 -18.81 47.89 -28.78
N PHE A 402 -19.90 48.08 -29.53
CA PHE A 402 -19.89 48.16 -30.99
C PHE A 402 -19.98 49.61 -31.47
N ASN A 403 -19.01 50.05 -32.27
CA ASN A 403 -18.97 51.36 -32.93
C ASN A 403 -19.23 52.54 -31.95
N GLY A 404 -18.66 52.44 -30.75
CA GLY A 404 -18.86 53.37 -29.65
C GLY A 404 -17.91 54.57 -29.67
N TYR A 405 -18.20 55.55 -28.80
CA TYR A 405 -17.39 56.77 -28.63
C TYR A 405 -17.58 57.34 -27.23
N LEU A 406 -16.67 58.24 -26.81
CA LEU A 406 -16.86 59.08 -25.63
C LEU A 406 -17.64 60.36 -26.00
N GLU A 407 -18.56 60.80 -25.15
CA GLU A 407 -19.45 61.94 -25.43
C GLU A 407 -18.71 63.29 -25.33
N THR A 408 -18.00 63.68 -26.39
CA THR A 408 -17.13 64.89 -26.45
C THR A 408 -17.85 66.22 -26.14
N GLY A 409 -19.18 66.26 -26.22
CA GLY A 409 -20.01 67.43 -25.87
C GLY A 409 -20.33 67.55 -24.37
N HIS A 410 -19.94 66.57 -23.55
CA HIS A 410 -20.41 66.40 -22.17
C HIS A 410 -19.25 66.21 -21.21
N GLN A 411 -18.46 67.27 -21.03
CA GLN A 411 -17.24 67.24 -20.21
C GLN A 411 -17.50 66.77 -18.77
N GLY A 412 -18.65 67.11 -18.17
CA GLY A 412 -18.96 66.66 -16.81
C GLY A 412 -19.10 65.14 -16.67
N LEU A 413 -19.65 64.48 -17.69
CA LEU A 413 -19.74 63.02 -17.74
C LEU A 413 -18.35 62.40 -17.95
N ASN A 414 -17.59 62.92 -18.93
CA ASN A 414 -16.24 62.43 -19.23
C ASN A 414 -15.27 62.64 -18.05
N ASP A 415 -15.35 63.77 -17.34
CA ASP A 415 -14.56 64.02 -16.12
C ASP A 415 -14.81 62.93 -15.06
N THR A 416 -16.02 62.38 -15.02
CA THR A 416 -16.38 61.30 -14.07
C THR A 416 -15.84 59.95 -14.56
N ILE A 417 -16.02 59.64 -15.84
CA ILE A 417 -15.40 58.44 -16.44
C ILE A 417 -13.88 58.45 -16.23
N GLU A 418 -13.20 59.58 -16.45
CA GLU A 418 -11.76 59.71 -16.24
C GLU A 418 -11.34 59.49 -14.77
N ASN A 419 -12.22 59.76 -13.80
CA ASN A 419 -11.92 59.55 -12.39
C ASN A 419 -12.13 58.09 -11.94
N GLU A 420 -13.09 57.38 -12.55
CA GLU A 420 -13.44 56.01 -12.17
C GLU A 420 -12.80 54.93 -13.07
N SER A 421 -12.26 55.32 -14.23
CA SER A 421 -11.51 54.45 -15.15
C SER A 421 -9.99 54.51 -14.89
N PRO A 422 -9.19 53.51 -15.33
CA PRO A 422 -9.57 52.38 -16.16
C PRO A 422 -10.35 51.30 -15.40
N PHE A 423 -11.44 50.79 -15.99
CA PHE A 423 -12.26 49.73 -15.42
C PHE A 423 -11.55 48.37 -15.51
N ASN A 424 -11.59 47.61 -14.43
CA ASN A 424 -11.03 46.26 -14.36
C ASN A 424 -12.06 45.19 -14.77
N ILE A 425 -12.60 45.32 -15.98
CA ILE A 425 -13.59 44.39 -16.55
C ILE A 425 -13.14 44.06 -17.97
N PRO A 426 -13.10 42.77 -18.37
CA PRO A 426 -12.80 42.39 -19.75
C PRO A 426 -13.76 43.07 -20.73
N ALA A 427 -13.20 43.85 -21.66
CA ALA A 427 -13.97 44.60 -22.64
C ALA A 427 -13.60 44.22 -24.07
N LEU A 428 -14.61 44.05 -24.91
CA LEU A 428 -14.46 44.02 -26.36
C LEU A 428 -14.92 45.35 -26.93
N VAL A 429 -14.04 46.01 -27.67
CA VAL A 429 -14.38 47.19 -28.45
C VAL A 429 -14.26 46.84 -29.92
N PHE A 430 -15.38 46.90 -30.63
CA PHE A 430 -15.44 46.64 -32.07
C PHE A 430 -15.62 47.93 -32.86
N GLU A 431 -14.87 48.07 -33.94
CA GLU A 431 -14.91 49.21 -34.85
C GLU A 431 -15.07 48.74 -36.30
N GLY A 432 -16.08 49.26 -36.99
CA GLY A 432 -16.27 49.06 -38.42
C GLY A 432 -15.32 49.95 -39.24
N GLU A 433 -14.51 49.33 -40.11
CA GLU A 433 -13.57 50.03 -41.01
C GLU A 433 -14.27 51.01 -41.97
N ASP A 434 -15.55 50.77 -42.28
CA ASP A 434 -16.38 51.59 -43.18
C ASP A 434 -17.33 52.56 -42.41
N ASP A 435 -17.13 52.76 -41.10
CA ASP A 435 -17.87 53.77 -40.31
C ASP A 435 -17.30 55.18 -40.49
N ASP A 436 -17.69 55.82 -41.60
CA ASP A 436 -17.32 57.20 -41.96
C ASP A 436 -17.77 58.28 -40.94
N TRP A 437 -18.63 57.95 -39.98
CA TRP A 437 -19.25 58.93 -39.08
C TRP A 437 -18.58 58.99 -37.70
N PHE A 438 -18.12 57.85 -37.17
CA PHE A 438 -17.55 57.75 -35.82
C PHE A 438 -16.23 56.96 -35.72
N GLY A 439 -15.64 56.53 -36.85
CA GLY A 439 -14.42 55.69 -36.96
C GLY A 439 -13.09 56.26 -36.40
N TYR A 440 -13.13 57.12 -35.40
CA TYR A 440 -11.97 57.51 -34.56
C TYR A 440 -12.26 57.44 -33.05
N GLY A 441 -13.51 57.19 -32.63
CA GLY A 441 -13.92 57.22 -31.21
C GLY A 441 -13.69 55.91 -30.44
N SER A 442 -13.73 54.75 -31.12
CA SER A 442 -13.61 53.43 -30.49
C SER A 442 -12.23 53.18 -29.87
N SER A 443 -11.17 53.70 -30.49
CA SER A 443 -9.80 53.58 -29.94
C SER A 443 -9.62 54.33 -28.61
N GLU A 444 -10.33 55.45 -28.41
CA GLU A 444 -10.30 56.18 -27.14
C GLU A 444 -11.12 55.44 -26.07
N LEU A 445 -12.24 54.83 -26.48
CA LEU A 445 -13.09 54.01 -25.63
C LEU A 445 -12.35 52.78 -25.09
N ALA A 446 -11.51 52.12 -25.88
CA ALA A 446 -10.71 50.98 -25.41
C ALA A 446 -9.75 51.34 -24.26
N ASN A 447 -9.27 52.59 -24.19
CA ASN A 447 -8.34 53.02 -23.14
C ASN A 447 -9.00 53.22 -21.76
N VAL A 448 -10.33 53.19 -21.68
CA VAL A 448 -11.05 53.31 -20.39
C VAL A 448 -11.14 51.97 -19.65
N PHE A 449 -10.59 50.89 -20.21
CA PHE A 449 -10.53 49.57 -19.58
C PHE A 449 -9.06 49.15 -19.39
N ILE A 450 -8.81 48.35 -18.35
CA ILE A 450 -7.49 47.74 -18.11
C ILE A 450 -7.23 46.64 -19.14
N ASP A 451 -8.26 45.82 -19.41
CA ASP A 451 -8.22 44.70 -20.33
C ASP A 451 -9.24 44.90 -21.46
N ALA A 452 -8.77 45.44 -22.58
CA ALA A 452 -9.60 45.69 -23.76
C ALA A 452 -9.04 44.97 -24.99
N THR A 453 -9.88 44.14 -25.60
CA THR A 453 -9.68 43.62 -26.95
C THR A 453 -10.29 44.60 -27.95
N HIS A 454 -9.47 45.27 -28.76
CA HIS A 454 -9.93 46.17 -29.81
C HIS A 454 -9.89 45.44 -31.17
N LEU A 455 -11.06 45.20 -31.75
CA LEU A 455 -11.23 44.58 -33.06
C LEU A 455 -11.67 45.61 -34.10
N VAL A 456 -11.10 45.51 -35.29
CA VAL A 456 -11.40 46.36 -36.44
C VAL A 456 -11.84 45.46 -37.59
N GLY A 457 -13.12 45.54 -37.96
CA GLY A 457 -13.76 44.63 -38.91
C GLY A 457 -14.35 45.33 -40.12
N ASP A 458 -14.68 44.56 -41.16
CA ASP A 458 -15.16 45.08 -42.46
C ASP A 458 -16.61 45.64 -42.42
N ALA A 459 -17.18 45.82 -41.22
CA ALA A 459 -18.54 46.35 -41.03
C ALA A 459 -18.59 47.87 -41.20
N GLY A 460 -19.78 48.40 -41.51
CA GLY A 460 -20.06 49.84 -41.44
C GLY A 460 -20.52 50.26 -40.03
N HIS A 461 -21.36 51.31 -39.94
CA HIS A 461 -22.02 51.69 -38.67
C HIS A 461 -23.20 50.75 -38.33
N HIS A 462 -22.90 49.46 -38.14
CA HIS A 462 -23.80 48.40 -37.69
C HIS A 462 -22.99 47.30 -36.99
N LEU A 463 -23.67 46.37 -36.30
CA LEU A 463 -23.01 45.19 -35.71
C LEU A 463 -22.45 44.28 -36.82
N PRO A 464 -21.35 43.55 -36.56
CA PRO A 464 -20.79 42.64 -37.54
C PRO A 464 -21.80 41.55 -37.93
N TYR A 465 -21.90 41.28 -39.23
CA TYR A 465 -22.64 40.14 -39.74
C TYR A 465 -21.80 38.87 -39.64
N SER A 466 -22.46 37.71 -39.66
CA SER A 466 -21.84 36.38 -39.74
C SER A 466 -20.86 36.20 -40.91
N SER A 467 -20.93 37.07 -41.92
CA SER A 467 -20.01 37.09 -43.06
C SER A 467 -18.76 37.94 -42.87
N ASP A 468 -18.69 38.75 -41.81
CA ASP A 468 -17.63 39.72 -41.59
C ASP A 468 -16.40 39.07 -40.97
N ARG A 469 -15.20 39.56 -41.32
CA ARG A 469 -13.91 38.95 -40.96
C ARG A 469 -13.71 38.67 -39.47
N GLU A 470 -14.20 39.56 -38.62
CA GLU A 470 -13.98 39.51 -37.18
C GLU A 470 -15.16 38.91 -36.42
N PHE A 471 -16.22 38.46 -37.09
CA PHE A 471 -17.43 37.95 -36.42
C PHE A 471 -17.11 36.77 -35.49
N ASP A 472 -16.32 35.80 -35.95
CA ASP A 472 -15.92 34.65 -35.13
C ASP A 472 -15.09 35.06 -33.90
N ASN A 473 -14.26 36.11 -34.01
CA ASN A 473 -13.48 36.64 -32.89
C ASN A 473 -14.39 37.36 -31.86
N VAL A 474 -15.44 38.05 -32.33
CA VAL A 474 -16.48 38.63 -31.46
C VAL A 474 -17.24 37.53 -30.72
N VAL A 475 -17.66 36.47 -31.42
CA VAL A 475 -18.33 35.31 -30.82
C VAL A 475 -17.42 34.60 -29.82
N SER A 476 -16.15 34.38 -30.18
CA SER A 476 -15.16 33.77 -29.28
C SER A 476 -14.99 34.61 -28.02
N PHE A 477 -14.78 35.92 -28.13
CA PHE A 477 -14.65 36.78 -26.96
C PHE A 477 -15.86 36.67 -26.01
N ILE A 478 -17.08 36.65 -26.56
CA ILE A 478 -18.30 36.53 -25.76
C ILE A 478 -18.35 35.14 -25.07
N ARG A 479 -17.88 34.08 -25.75
CA ARG A 479 -17.89 32.69 -25.26
C ARG A 479 -16.71 32.30 -24.34
N ASP A 480 -15.55 32.94 -24.47
CA ASP A 480 -14.21 32.55 -23.93
C ASP A 480 -14.10 32.37 -22.40
N THR A 481 -15.21 32.34 -21.67
CA THR A 481 -15.27 32.09 -20.21
C THR A 481 -16.43 31.19 -19.81
N VAL A 482 -17.00 30.41 -20.75
CA VAL A 482 -17.82 29.26 -20.39
C VAL A 482 -16.94 28.02 -20.52
N GLU A 483 -16.34 27.62 -19.40
CA GLU A 483 -15.60 26.36 -19.34
C GLU A 483 -16.61 25.28 -18.96
N TYR A 484 -16.88 24.44 -19.95
CA TYR A 484 -17.75 23.28 -19.85
C TYR A 484 -16.94 22.09 -19.33
N GLY A 485 -17.39 21.51 -18.24
CA GLY A 485 -16.79 20.36 -17.57
C GLY A 485 -17.58 20.03 -16.32
N CYS A 486 -17.25 18.94 -15.64
CA CYS A 486 -18.02 18.55 -14.46
C CYS A 486 -17.82 19.55 -13.30
N THR A 487 -18.89 20.20 -12.84
CA THR A 487 -18.81 21.18 -11.74
C THR A 487 -19.08 20.59 -10.35
N ASP A 488 -19.40 19.30 -10.28
CA ASP A 488 -19.63 18.61 -9.00
C ASP A 488 -18.31 18.07 -8.44
N SER A 489 -17.90 18.61 -7.29
CA SER A 489 -16.67 18.19 -6.58
C SER A 489 -16.70 16.74 -6.09
N GLY A 490 -17.86 16.09 -6.09
CA GLY A 490 -18.04 14.67 -5.74
C GLY A 490 -17.93 13.69 -6.92
N ALA A 491 -17.77 14.18 -8.15
CA ALA A 491 -17.60 13.34 -9.33
C ALA A 491 -16.11 13.00 -9.58
N SER A 492 -15.83 11.80 -10.10
CA SER A 492 -14.47 11.31 -10.37
C SER A 492 -13.75 12.07 -11.49
N ASN A 493 -14.48 12.86 -12.28
CA ASN A 493 -13.97 13.75 -13.32
C ASN A 493 -14.30 15.23 -13.06
N PHE A 494 -14.41 15.64 -11.79
CA PHE A 494 -14.55 17.05 -11.40
C PHE A 494 -13.50 17.93 -12.10
N ASP A 495 -13.96 19.01 -12.71
CA ASP A 495 -13.15 19.99 -13.42
C ASP A 495 -13.14 21.31 -12.63
N VAL A 496 -11.98 21.64 -12.07
CA VAL A 496 -11.79 22.82 -11.20
C VAL A 496 -11.90 24.14 -11.96
N ASP A 497 -11.68 24.12 -13.27
CA ASP A 497 -11.72 25.31 -14.10
C ASP A 497 -13.11 25.48 -14.76
N ALA A 498 -13.93 24.42 -14.76
CA ALA A 498 -15.31 24.45 -15.24
C ALA A 498 -16.22 25.33 -14.38
N ASN A 499 -16.99 26.19 -15.03
CA ASN A 499 -17.99 27.05 -14.40
C ASN A 499 -19.42 26.80 -14.91
N ARG A 500 -19.59 25.79 -15.78
CA ARG A 500 -20.87 25.25 -16.23
C ARG A 500 -20.77 23.75 -16.43
N ASP A 501 -21.66 23.01 -15.78
CA ASP A 501 -21.80 21.58 -15.99
C ASP A 501 -22.28 21.29 -17.42
N ASP A 502 -21.58 20.39 -18.11
CA ASP A 502 -21.94 19.89 -19.44
C ASP A 502 -22.62 18.51 -19.39
N GLY A 503 -22.95 18.04 -18.17
CA GLY A 503 -23.53 16.72 -17.94
C GLY A 503 -22.51 15.60 -18.05
N SER A 504 -21.21 15.91 -18.06
CA SER A 504 -20.15 14.91 -18.10
C SER A 504 -19.80 14.33 -16.73
N CYS A 505 -20.38 14.83 -15.62
CA CYS A 505 -20.10 14.32 -14.27
C CYS A 505 -20.28 12.81 -14.16
N ASN A 506 -19.18 12.12 -13.95
CA ASN A 506 -19.10 10.69 -13.73
C ASN A 506 -19.01 10.45 -12.23
N TYR A 507 -20.04 9.82 -11.69
CA TYR A 507 -20.02 9.29 -10.34
C TYR A 507 -19.69 7.82 -10.49
N ASP A 508 -18.55 7.40 -9.95
CA ASP A 508 -18.21 5.98 -9.95
C ASP A 508 -19.38 5.23 -9.31
N VAL A 509 -19.90 4.22 -10.01
CA VAL A 509 -20.92 3.31 -9.47
C VAL A 509 -20.41 2.88 -8.11
N GLN A 510 -21.15 3.25 -7.05
CA GLN A 510 -20.77 2.95 -5.67
C GLN A 510 -20.56 1.43 -5.58
N VAL A 511 -19.29 1.02 -5.60
CA VAL A 511 -18.92 -0.36 -5.37
C VAL A 511 -19.29 -0.62 -3.93
N GLU A 512 -20.19 -1.56 -3.69
CA GLU A 512 -20.62 -1.89 -2.34
C GLU A 512 -19.39 -2.24 -1.49
N THR A 513 -19.15 -1.47 -0.42
CA THR A 513 -18.02 -1.62 0.48
C THR A 513 -17.99 -3.04 1.06
N GLY A 514 -16.84 -3.70 0.99
CA GLY A 514 -16.70 -5.10 1.39
C GLY A 514 -17.08 -6.14 0.31
N SER A 515 -17.59 -5.72 -0.85
CA SER A 515 -17.78 -6.62 -2.00
C SER A 515 -16.44 -7.08 -2.61
N ILE A 516 -16.48 -8.13 -3.43
CA ILE A 516 -15.30 -8.63 -4.16
C ILE A 516 -14.67 -7.53 -5.03
N GLU A 517 -15.49 -6.71 -5.69
CA GLU A 517 -14.99 -5.61 -6.52
C GLU A 517 -14.32 -4.52 -5.66
N TRP A 518 -14.85 -4.25 -4.47
CA TRP A 518 -14.24 -3.28 -3.56
C TRP A 518 -12.88 -3.78 -3.07
N TRP A 519 -12.79 -5.03 -2.58
CA TRP A 519 -11.54 -5.63 -2.13
C TRP A 519 -10.48 -5.68 -3.25
N ASN A 520 -10.89 -5.95 -4.48
CA ASN A 520 -10.00 -5.93 -5.64
C ASN A 520 -9.44 -4.53 -5.96
N LYS A 521 -10.13 -3.46 -5.58
CA LYS A 521 -9.66 -2.07 -5.73
C LYS A 521 -8.87 -1.59 -4.51
N THR A 522 -9.22 -2.10 -3.32
CA THR A 522 -8.60 -1.69 -2.05
C THR A 522 -7.22 -2.30 -1.86
N LEU A 523 -6.98 -3.52 -2.34
CA LEU A 523 -5.66 -4.17 -2.28
C LEU A 523 -4.80 -3.74 -3.49
N ILE A 524 -3.58 -3.25 -3.24
CA ILE A 524 -2.86 -2.35 -4.19
C ILE A 524 -1.64 -2.97 -4.90
N CYS A 525 -1.58 -4.30 -5.07
CA CYS A 525 -0.48 -4.95 -5.80
C CYS A 525 -0.85 -5.47 -7.20
N ASP A 526 -2.12 -5.40 -7.60
CA ASP A 526 -2.61 -5.89 -8.89
C ASP A 526 -2.70 -4.78 -9.94
N ASP A 527 -1.84 -4.88 -10.97
CA ASP A 527 -2.15 -4.75 -12.40
C ASP A 527 -0.85 -4.63 -13.23
N GLU A 528 0.15 -3.91 -12.73
CA GLU A 528 1.56 -3.93 -13.17
C GLU A 528 2.47 -3.40 -12.03
N PRO A 529 2.80 -4.22 -11.01
CA PRO A 529 3.56 -3.75 -9.85
C PRO A 529 4.94 -3.21 -10.26
N PRO A 530 5.34 -2.01 -9.79
CA PRO A 530 6.67 -1.49 -10.05
C PRO A 530 7.71 -2.46 -9.49
N VAL A 531 8.81 -2.65 -10.23
CA VAL A 531 9.94 -3.44 -9.73
C VAL A 531 10.52 -2.70 -8.53
N VAL A 532 10.50 -3.37 -7.38
CA VAL A 532 10.94 -2.81 -6.11
C VAL A 532 12.47 -2.93 -6.04
N ASP A 533 13.18 -1.81 -6.11
CA ASP A 533 14.64 -1.77 -5.94
C ASP A 533 14.97 -1.65 -4.44
N ASP A 534 15.96 -2.43 -3.98
CA ASP A 534 16.38 -2.40 -2.58
C ASP A 534 17.44 -1.32 -2.27
N TYR A 535 17.90 -0.61 -3.32
CA TYR A 535 18.92 0.44 -3.35
C TYR A 535 20.26 0.11 -2.64
N SER A 536 20.39 -1.12 -2.14
CA SER A 536 21.48 -1.61 -1.29
C SER A 536 22.44 -2.51 -2.08
N THR A 537 21.99 -3.04 -3.21
CA THR A 537 22.80 -3.84 -4.14
C THR A 537 22.97 -3.15 -5.51
N ASP A 538 24.08 -3.44 -6.20
CA ASP A 538 24.31 -2.98 -7.59
C ASP A 538 23.49 -3.83 -8.61
N SER A 539 22.67 -4.78 -8.15
CA SER A 539 21.80 -5.63 -8.96
C SER A 539 20.37 -5.10 -8.94
N GLN A 540 19.67 -5.12 -10.07
CA GLN A 540 18.21 -4.98 -10.05
C GLN A 540 17.63 -6.21 -9.39
N ASP A 541 17.14 -6.06 -8.17
CA ASP A 541 16.39 -7.08 -7.47
C ASP A 541 14.96 -7.03 -8.00
N ASN A 542 14.53 -8.10 -8.70
CA ASN A 542 13.21 -8.18 -9.32
C ASN A 542 12.13 -8.51 -8.27
N HIS A 543 12.11 -7.80 -7.14
CA HIS A 543 11.09 -7.96 -6.13
C HIS A 543 9.77 -7.39 -6.64
N VAL A 544 8.70 -8.16 -6.47
CA VAL A 544 7.36 -7.86 -6.96
C VAL A 544 6.40 -8.17 -5.82
N CYS A 545 5.60 -7.18 -5.42
CA CYS A 545 4.51 -7.42 -4.48
C CYS A 545 3.52 -8.43 -5.09
N ASP A 546 3.07 -9.39 -4.29
CA ASP A 546 2.05 -10.36 -4.67
C ASP A 546 1.03 -10.49 -3.54
N ILE A 547 -0.24 -10.25 -3.89
CA ILE A 547 -1.38 -10.35 -2.99
C ILE A 547 -2.54 -11.00 -3.74
N SER A 548 -3.25 -11.88 -3.05
CA SER A 548 -4.48 -12.47 -3.54
C SER A 548 -5.43 -12.69 -2.36
N PHE A 549 -6.72 -12.79 -2.63
CA PHE A 549 -7.69 -13.03 -1.58
C PHE A 549 -8.81 -13.94 -2.04
N ILE A 550 -9.44 -14.59 -1.06
CA ILE A 550 -10.65 -15.38 -1.23
C ILE A 550 -11.63 -14.96 -0.14
N ILE A 551 -12.91 -14.80 -0.49
CA ILE A 551 -13.97 -14.52 0.48
C ILE A 551 -14.87 -15.75 0.60
N GLU A 552 -14.90 -16.32 1.80
CA GLU A 552 -15.69 -17.51 2.14
C GLU A 552 -16.30 -17.34 3.53
N ASP A 553 -17.56 -17.75 3.70
CA ASP A 553 -18.27 -17.76 4.99
C ASP A 553 -18.23 -16.43 5.78
N GLY A 554 -18.22 -15.28 5.08
CA GLY A 554 -18.19 -13.95 5.70
C GLY A 554 -16.80 -13.49 6.16
N ASN A 555 -15.76 -14.26 5.87
CA ASN A 555 -14.37 -13.92 6.13
C ASN A 555 -13.60 -13.74 4.82
N ILE A 556 -12.60 -12.85 4.84
CA ILE A 556 -11.61 -12.69 3.78
C ILE A 556 -10.32 -13.35 4.22
N THR A 557 -9.76 -14.22 3.39
CA THR A 557 -8.41 -14.78 3.57
C THR A 557 -7.49 -14.16 2.53
N ILE A 558 -6.53 -13.37 3.00
CA ILE A 558 -5.54 -12.65 2.19
C ILE A 558 -4.24 -13.45 2.21
N SER A 559 -3.79 -13.91 1.04
CA SER A 559 -2.49 -14.56 0.83
C SER A 559 -1.51 -13.58 0.21
N THR A 560 -0.33 -13.43 0.79
CA THR A 560 0.65 -12.43 0.38
C THR A 560 2.09 -12.89 0.54
N ASN A 561 2.96 -12.37 -0.33
CA ASN A 561 4.40 -12.54 -0.20
C ASN A 561 5.07 -11.54 0.75
N GLY A 562 4.32 -10.63 1.37
CA GLY A 562 4.83 -9.70 2.39
C GLY A 562 5.88 -8.70 1.88
N LEU A 563 5.95 -8.46 0.57
CA LEU A 563 6.80 -7.43 -0.03
C LEU A 563 5.94 -6.18 -0.33
N PRO A 564 6.45 -4.98 -0.04
CA PRO A 564 5.74 -3.73 -0.34
C PRO A 564 5.61 -3.50 -1.85
N ASN A 565 4.66 -2.63 -2.22
CA ASN A 565 4.47 -2.09 -3.56
C ASN A 565 5.29 -0.81 -3.83
N HIS A 566 6.22 -0.49 -2.93
CA HIS A 566 7.12 0.66 -3.00
C HIS A 566 8.56 0.22 -2.68
N ASP A 567 9.55 1.02 -3.08
CA ASP A 567 10.98 0.72 -2.90
C ASP A 567 11.38 0.41 -1.44
N PHE A 568 12.38 -0.47 -1.26
CA PHE A 568 13.01 -0.66 0.04
C PHE A 568 14.07 0.42 0.23
N GLU A 569 13.86 1.29 1.20
CA GLU A 569 15.04 1.84 1.86
C GLU A 569 15.55 0.76 2.82
N SER A 570 16.54 -0.01 2.36
CA SER A 570 17.27 -0.95 3.21
C SER A 570 18.05 -0.14 4.26
N THR A 571 17.39 0.08 5.39
CA THR A 571 18.02 0.56 6.61
C THR A 571 18.89 -0.56 7.20
N ILE A 572 19.27 -0.49 8.47
CA ILE A 572 20.31 -1.35 9.07
C ILE A 572 19.94 -2.87 9.08
N GLY A 573 18.71 -3.24 8.70
CA GLY A 573 18.30 -4.63 8.43
C GLY A 573 18.53 -5.06 6.98
N CYS A 574 19.29 -6.14 6.75
CA CYS A 574 19.58 -6.59 5.38
C CYS A 574 18.43 -7.39 4.73
N CYS A 575 18.12 -6.95 3.51
CA CYS A 575 17.35 -7.57 2.42
C CYS A 575 16.03 -8.24 2.80
N ALA A 576 14.92 -7.55 2.51
CA ALA A 576 13.60 -8.16 2.47
C ALA A 576 13.57 -9.35 1.50
N SER A 577 12.81 -10.38 1.84
CA SER A 577 12.64 -11.56 1.01
C SER A 577 11.17 -11.98 0.97
N ALA A 578 10.74 -12.55 -0.15
CA ALA A 578 9.37 -13.00 -0.32
C ALA A 578 9.00 -14.05 0.74
N GLN A 579 7.89 -13.81 1.43
CA GLN A 579 7.31 -14.68 2.44
C GLN A 579 6.15 -15.50 1.84
N SER A 580 5.51 -16.34 2.65
CA SER A 580 4.28 -17.04 2.29
C SER A 580 3.32 -16.95 3.48
N ASN A 581 2.68 -15.79 3.61
CA ASN A 581 1.81 -15.47 4.74
C ASN A 581 0.34 -15.50 4.30
N SER A 582 -0.54 -15.86 5.23
CA SER A 582 -1.99 -15.84 5.05
C SER A 582 -2.66 -15.26 6.28
N TYR A 583 -3.60 -14.34 6.09
CA TYR A 583 -4.34 -13.66 7.14
C TYR A 583 -5.84 -13.79 6.89
N THR A 584 -6.60 -14.19 7.90
CA THR A 584 -8.06 -14.31 7.83
C THR A 584 -8.71 -13.26 8.71
N LEU A 585 -9.58 -12.44 8.12
CA LEU A 585 -10.27 -11.31 8.76
C LEU A 585 -11.77 -11.42 8.51
N PRO A 586 -12.63 -10.93 9.42
CA PRO A 586 -14.06 -10.80 9.13
C PRO A 586 -14.29 -9.68 8.10
N VAL A 587 -15.12 -9.93 7.09
CA VAL A 587 -15.50 -8.90 6.09
C VAL A 587 -16.43 -7.85 6.71
N THR A 588 -17.22 -8.27 7.70
CA THR A 588 -18.08 -7.38 8.48
C THR A 588 -17.65 -7.46 9.95
N PRO A 589 -16.78 -6.55 10.40
CA PRO A 589 -16.32 -6.54 11.79
C PRO A 589 -17.49 -6.29 12.75
N MET A 590 -17.38 -6.85 13.96
CA MET A 590 -18.38 -6.74 15.02
C MET A 590 -17.73 -6.22 16.29
N ASP A 591 -18.36 -5.24 16.95
CA ASP A 591 -17.89 -4.70 18.23
C ASP A 591 -17.80 -5.79 19.31
N ASP A 592 -16.70 -5.81 20.05
CA ASP A 592 -16.57 -6.62 21.25
C ASP A 592 -17.41 -5.98 22.39
N PRO A 593 -18.44 -6.67 22.91
CA PRO A 593 -19.32 -6.11 23.94
C PRO A 593 -18.62 -5.86 25.28
N ASP A 594 -17.47 -6.49 25.54
CA ASP A 594 -16.68 -6.32 26.75
C ASP A 594 -15.61 -5.22 26.61
N CYS A 595 -15.36 -4.73 25.38
CA CYS A 595 -14.46 -3.62 25.11
C CYS A 595 -15.21 -2.28 25.01
N ASN A 596 -14.74 -1.26 25.74
CA ASN A 596 -15.24 0.11 25.62
C ASN A 596 -14.08 1.11 25.51
N PRO A 597 -13.51 1.26 24.30
CA PRO A 597 -12.25 1.98 24.12
C PRO A 597 -12.38 3.49 24.34
N THR A 598 -13.60 4.04 24.24
CA THR A 598 -13.88 5.45 24.59
C THR A 598 -13.61 5.76 26.06
N VAL A 599 -13.72 4.78 26.97
CA VAL A 599 -13.44 4.94 28.41
C VAL A 599 -12.01 4.54 28.75
N GLY A 600 -11.49 3.50 28.12
CA GLY A 600 -10.16 2.95 28.34
C GLY A 600 -10.01 1.58 27.69
N SER A 601 -8.82 0.99 27.75
CA SER A 601 -8.55 -0.36 27.20
C SER A 601 -8.92 -1.50 28.15
N GLU A 602 -9.54 -1.21 29.31
CA GLU A 602 -9.96 -2.25 30.26
C GLU A 602 -11.11 -3.07 29.67
N GLY A 603 -10.89 -4.37 29.47
CA GLY A 603 -11.86 -5.30 28.86
C GLY A 603 -11.60 -5.59 27.38
N CYS A 604 -10.80 -4.76 26.71
CA CYS A 604 -10.40 -4.97 25.32
C CYS A 604 -9.28 -6.01 25.20
N VAL A 605 -9.21 -6.70 24.06
CA VAL A 605 -8.07 -7.56 23.72
C VAL A 605 -6.89 -6.67 23.30
N MET A 606 -5.77 -6.74 24.00
CA MET A 606 -4.59 -5.93 23.68
C MET A 606 -3.90 -6.43 22.42
N ALA A 607 -3.43 -5.51 21.57
CA ALA A 607 -2.55 -5.85 20.46
C ALA A 607 -1.19 -6.32 21.02
N PRO A 608 -0.54 -7.33 20.41
CA PRO A 608 0.76 -7.80 20.89
C PRO A 608 1.83 -6.71 20.75
N GLU A 609 2.73 -6.64 21.75
CA GLU A 609 3.86 -5.70 21.78
C GLU A 609 4.91 -6.03 20.68
N LEU A 610 5.01 -7.31 20.30
CA LEU A 610 5.91 -7.86 19.28
C LEU A 610 5.12 -8.66 18.24
N GLY A 611 5.53 -8.58 16.97
CA GLY A 611 4.89 -9.28 15.86
C GLY A 611 3.63 -8.60 15.30
N THR A 612 2.90 -9.32 14.45
CA THR A 612 1.81 -8.77 13.63
C THR A 612 0.59 -8.33 14.46
N ILE A 613 0.18 -7.08 14.28
CA ILE A 613 -1.05 -6.50 14.84
C ILE A 613 -2.11 -6.18 13.77
N ALA A 614 -1.69 -6.02 12.52
CA ALA A 614 -2.55 -5.68 11.39
C ALA A 614 -1.85 -6.03 10.07
N ILE A 615 -2.60 -5.97 8.97
CA ILE A 615 -2.08 -6.14 7.60
C ILE A 615 -2.30 -4.86 6.80
N ALA A 616 -1.27 -4.38 6.10
CA ALA A 616 -1.40 -3.26 5.18
C ALA A 616 -2.12 -3.67 3.89
N VAL A 617 -2.67 -2.70 3.14
CA VAL A 617 -3.38 -2.97 1.87
C VAL A 617 -2.49 -3.52 0.74
N ASN A 618 -1.17 -3.45 0.92
CA ASN A 618 -0.19 -4.10 0.03
C ASN A 618 0.28 -5.48 0.54
N GLY A 619 -0.30 -6.00 1.63
CA GLY A 619 0.00 -7.32 2.17
C GLY A 619 1.21 -7.37 3.12
N VAL A 620 1.90 -6.25 3.35
CA VAL A 620 2.96 -6.16 4.36
C VAL A 620 2.36 -6.18 5.76
N ALA A 621 3.03 -6.85 6.70
CA ALA A 621 2.58 -6.89 8.09
C ALA A 621 2.85 -5.55 8.79
N ILE A 622 1.94 -5.16 9.67
CA ILE A 622 2.13 -4.05 10.61
C ILE A 622 2.44 -4.67 11.97
N PHE A 623 3.55 -4.27 12.57
CA PHE A 623 4.04 -4.84 13.82
C PHE A 623 3.81 -3.92 15.01
N GLY A 624 3.82 -4.52 16.21
CA GLY A 624 3.83 -3.77 17.46
C GLY A 624 5.09 -2.89 17.60
N PRO A 625 4.99 -1.75 18.29
CA PRO A 625 6.05 -0.74 18.34
C PRO A 625 7.32 -1.17 19.08
N GLU A 626 7.27 -2.29 19.83
CA GLU A 626 8.45 -2.82 20.54
C GLU A 626 9.24 -3.84 19.73
N ASP A 627 8.83 -4.15 18.49
CA ASP A 627 9.54 -5.11 17.62
C ASP A 627 10.79 -4.49 16.98
N GLY A 628 11.66 -3.97 17.85
CA GLY A 628 12.94 -3.33 17.56
C GLY A 628 13.80 -3.26 18.84
N PRO A 629 15.13 -3.26 18.72
CA PRO A 629 16.02 -3.13 19.88
C PRO A 629 15.85 -1.76 20.56
N GLY A 630 15.65 -1.78 21.88
CA GLY A 630 15.65 -0.58 22.72
C GLY A 630 14.27 -0.06 23.15
N GLY A 631 13.18 -0.80 22.93
CA GLY A 631 11.82 -0.39 23.31
C GLY A 631 11.04 0.10 22.10
N ASP A 632 10.39 1.26 22.22
CA ASP A 632 9.59 1.88 21.15
C ASP A 632 10.47 2.34 19.98
N ALA A 633 10.45 1.56 18.89
CA ALA A 633 11.28 1.76 17.71
C ALA A 633 11.06 3.12 17.04
N VAL A 634 9.84 3.65 17.10
CA VAL A 634 9.48 4.92 16.46
C VAL A 634 9.90 6.09 17.36
N ALA A 635 9.74 5.96 18.67
CA ALA A 635 10.26 6.97 19.60
C ALA A 635 11.80 7.09 19.52
N LEU A 636 12.51 5.99 19.27
CA LEU A 636 13.95 6.02 19.02
C LEU A 636 14.30 6.77 17.73
N GLU A 637 13.62 6.48 16.62
CA GLU A 637 13.81 7.14 15.31
C GLU A 637 13.55 8.66 15.40
N GLU A 638 12.47 9.06 16.08
CA GLU A 638 12.11 10.46 16.32
C GLU A 638 13.05 11.16 17.33
N GLY A 639 14.05 10.45 17.85
CA GLY A 639 15.07 10.99 18.76
C GLY A 639 14.54 11.34 20.14
N ALA A 640 13.47 10.68 20.60
CA ALA A 640 12.91 10.86 21.93
C ALA A 640 13.88 10.44 23.03
N TYR A 641 14.69 9.41 22.75
CA TYR A 641 15.78 8.93 23.59
C TYR A 641 17.01 8.55 22.76
N GLU A 642 18.17 8.44 23.42
CA GLU A 642 19.40 8.00 22.78
C GLU A 642 19.60 6.50 23.03
N GLN A 643 19.98 5.78 21.99
CA GLN A 643 20.36 4.38 22.08
C GLN A 643 21.53 4.15 23.07
N GLU A 644 21.45 3.12 23.91
CA GLU A 644 22.54 2.79 24.83
C GLU A 644 23.76 2.17 24.10
N GLU A 645 24.97 2.42 24.62
CA GLU A 645 26.22 1.93 24.01
C GLU A 645 26.26 0.39 24.01
N GLY A 646 26.03 -0.22 22.84
CA GLY A 646 26.06 -1.68 22.63
C GLY A 646 24.73 -2.30 22.22
N GLU A 647 23.65 -1.52 22.16
CA GLU A 647 22.37 -1.93 21.56
C GLU A 647 22.44 -1.94 20.02
N GLN A 648 21.57 -2.71 19.38
CA GLN A 648 21.50 -2.81 17.93
C GLN A 648 20.79 -1.58 17.38
N GLU A 649 21.39 -0.85 16.44
CA GLU A 649 20.82 0.36 15.81
C GLU A 649 19.50 0.02 15.07
N VAL A 650 18.47 0.83 15.29
CA VAL A 650 17.22 0.83 14.52
C VAL A 650 17.23 2.05 13.63
N ASP A 651 16.85 1.85 12.38
CA ASP A 651 16.68 2.90 11.38
C ASP A 651 15.41 2.52 10.63
N LEU A 652 14.35 3.30 10.82
CA LEU A 652 13.09 3.09 10.12
C LEU A 652 13.15 3.92 8.84
N GLY A 653 12.94 3.28 7.68
CA GLY A 653 13.06 3.97 6.39
C GLY A 653 11.99 5.07 6.23
N VAL A 654 12.00 5.77 5.10
CA VAL A 654 11.02 6.84 4.79
C VAL A 654 9.53 6.45 5.00
N CYS A 655 9.22 5.16 4.92
CA CYS A 655 7.90 4.57 5.17
C CYS A 655 7.69 4.02 6.59
N HIS A 656 8.56 4.38 7.54
CA HIS A 656 8.57 3.89 8.92
C HIS A 656 8.50 2.34 9.04
N GLY A 657 9.19 1.67 8.12
CA GLY A 657 9.26 0.22 8.04
C GLY A 657 10.68 -0.27 7.80
N HIS A 658 10.92 -1.53 8.16
CA HIS A 658 12.23 -2.15 7.99
C HIS A 658 12.12 -3.68 7.86
N SER A 659 13.24 -4.32 7.52
CA SER A 659 13.33 -5.79 7.44
C SER A 659 13.83 -6.38 8.75
N GLY A 660 13.05 -7.28 9.34
CA GLY A 660 13.42 -8.08 10.50
C GLY A 660 14.28 -9.32 10.15
N PRO A 661 14.71 -10.09 11.17
CA PRO A 661 15.40 -11.37 10.97
C PRO A 661 14.60 -12.30 10.04
N GLY A 662 15.28 -12.93 9.08
CA GLY A 662 14.62 -13.79 8.08
C GLY A 662 14.05 -13.03 6.86
N GLY A 663 14.27 -11.70 6.78
CA GLY A 663 13.89 -10.88 5.62
C GLY A 663 12.41 -10.52 5.60
N VAL A 664 11.74 -10.50 6.76
CA VAL A 664 10.33 -10.10 6.89
C VAL A 664 10.26 -8.58 6.97
N TYR A 665 9.80 -7.94 5.90
CA TYR A 665 9.53 -6.49 5.90
C TYR A 665 8.22 -6.19 6.63
N HIS A 666 8.21 -5.14 7.46
CA HIS A 666 7.04 -4.73 8.24
C HIS A 666 7.09 -3.23 8.59
N TYR A 667 5.92 -2.65 8.89
CA TYR A 667 5.78 -1.25 9.31
C TYR A 667 5.61 -1.10 10.82
N HIS A 668 6.12 0.02 11.35
CA HIS A 668 6.03 0.42 12.77
C HIS A 668 5.25 1.71 12.98
N ALA A 669 5.29 2.64 12.02
CA ALA A 669 4.44 3.83 11.97
C ALA A 669 4.06 4.16 10.52
N ASP A 670 3.31 5.25 10.31
CA ASP A 670 2.89 5.82 9.03
C ASP A 670 3.12 4.93 7.78
N ALA A 671 2.11 4.13 7.43
CA ALA A 671 2.10 3.34 6.20
C ALA A 671 1.45 4.08 5.02
N ASN A 672 1.33 5.42 5.04
CA ASN A 672 0.66 6.15 3.95
C ASN A 672 1.46 6.17 2.65
N CYS A 673 2.78 5.97 2.71
CA CYS A 673 3.64 5.97 1.54
C CYS A 673 3.26 4.91 0.50
N ILE A 674 2.52 3.86 0.90
CA ILE A 674 2.03 2.80 0.01
C ILE A 674 1.08 3.34 -1.09
N HIS A 675 0.46 4.50 -0.86
CA HIS A 675 -0.42 5.20 -1.80
C HIS A 675 0.32 6.21 -2.67
N TRP A 676 1.62 6.38 -2.46
CA TRP A 676 2.45 7.32 -3.21
C TRP A 676 3.26 6.59 -4.29
N HIS A 677 3.28 7.18 -5.48
CA HIS A 677 4.06 6.67 -6.60
C HIS A 677 4.91 7.80 -7.18
N ALA A 678 6.20 7.55 -7.34
CA ALA A 678 7.14 8.51 -7.89
C ALA A 678 6.79 8.90 -9.33
N GLN A 679 6.79 10.20 -9.63
CA GLN A 679 6.69 10.69 -11.01
C GLN A 679 8.03 10.59 -11.75
N GLU A 680 8.05 10.87 -13.07
CA GLU A 680 9.29 10.80 -13.86
C GLU A 680 10.36 11.74 -13.30
N GLY A 681 11.40 11.17 -12.70
CA GLY A 681 12.53 11.89 -12.10
C GLY A 681 12.48 12.05 -10.59
N GLU A 682 11.42 11.57 -9.93
CA GLU A 682 11.29 11.45 -8.48
C GLU A 682 11.74 10.08 -7.98
N ASN A 683 12.04 9.96 -6.69
CA ASN A 683 12.39 8.73 -5.99
C ASN A 683 11.80 8.76 -4.57
N MET A 684 11.92 7.68 -3.80
CA MET A 684 11.35 7.58 -2.45
C MET A 684 11.70 8.76 -1.53
N TYR A 685 12.87 9.41 -1.68
CA TYR A 685 13.23 10.57 -0.85
C TYR A 685 12.45 11.85 -1.16
N ASP A 686 11.70 11.89 -2.26
CA ASP A 686 10.78 12.97 -2.61
C ASP A 686 9.41 12.78 -1.91
N TYR A 687 9.16 11.62 -1.29
CA TYR A 687 8.06 11.45 -0.36
C TYR A 687 8.30 12.32 0.88
N HIS A 688 7.34 13.19 1.17
CA HIS A 688 7.36 14.04 2.35
C HIS A 688 6.08 13.82 3.14
N LEU A 689 6.21 13.32 4.36
CA LEU A 689 5.10 13.14 5.28
C LEU A 689 4.28 14.43 5.44
N ASP A 690 4.97 15.57 5.55
CA ASP A 690 4.37 16.90 5.70
C ASP A 690 3.59 17.39 4.48
N SER A 691 3.90 16.90 3.27
CA SER A 691 3.20 17.31 2.05
C SER A 691 1.88 16.55 1.86
N GLN A 692 1.79 15.34 2.43
CA GLN A 692 0.56 14.54 2.47
C GLN A 692 -0.32 14.89 3.69
N ARG A 693 0.24 15.56 4.71
CA ARG A 693 -0.48 16.17 5.86
C ARG A 693 -1.40 17.34 5.51
N SER A 694 -1.82 17.43 4.25
CA SER A 694 -2.82 18.38 3.80
C SER A 694 -4.19 18.02 4.39
N LEU A 695 -4.76 18.93 5.17
CA LEU A 695 -6.14 18.86 5.68
C LEU A 695 -7.17 19.14 4.57
N SER A 696 -6.97 18.58 3.38
CA SER A 696 -7.82 18.79 2.21
C SER A 696 -8.73 17.59 1.93
N ALA A 697 -8.39 16.40 2.43
CA ALA A 697 -9.16 15.17 2.23
C ALA A 697 -8.97 14.18 3.39
N HIS A 698 -9.97 13.32 3.57
CA HIS A 698 -9.87 12.15 4.45
C HIS A 698 -8.78 11.19 3.93
N SER A 699 -8.02 10.58 4.83
CA SER A 699 -6.98 9.63 4.44
C SER A 699 -7.57 8.38 3.78
N LYS A 700 -6.77 7.71 2.95
CA LYS A 700 -7.08 6.37 2.42
C LYS A 700 -6.84 5.29 3.47
N ILE A 701 -7.42 4.11 3.25
CA ILE A 701 -7.15 2.92 4.06
C ILE A 701 -5.69 2.50 3.85
N VAL A 702 -4.92 2.40 4.93
CA VAL A 702 -3.54 1.88 4.90
C VAL A 702 -3.47 0.40 5.24
N GLY A 703 -4.47 -0.13 5.95
CA GLY A 703 -4.52 -1.54 6.33
C GLY A 703 -5.80 -1.93 7.05
N PHE A 704 -5.84 -3.16 7.55
CA PHE A 704 -6.92 -3.73 8.34
C PHE A 704 -6.35 -4.39 9.59
N ALA A 705 -6.97 -4.12 10.73
CA ALA A 705 -6.66 -4.80 11.99
C ALA A 705 -7.18 -6.25 11.95
N LEU A 706 -6.65 -7.11 12.83
CA LEU A 706 -7.04 -8.52 12.88
C LEU A 706 -8.50 -8.77 13.29
N ASP A 707 -9.17 -7.78 13.88
CA ASP A 707 -10.61 -7.76 14.15
C ASP A 707 -11.46 -7.33 12.94
N GLY A 708 -10.83 -7.03 11.80
CA GLY A 708 -11.46 -6.67 10.52
C GLY A 708 -11.78 -5.18 10.34
N TYR A 709 -11.58 -4.35 11.36
CA TYR A 709 -11.77 -2.91 11.21
C TYR A 709 -10.65 -2.28 10.38
N SER A 710 -11.00 -1.28 9.57
CA SER A 710 -10.07 -0.56 8.70
C SER A 710 -9.17 0.37 9.50
N ILE A 711 -7.96 0.57 8.98
CA ILE A 711 -6.97 1.51 9.50
C ILE A 711 -6.74 2.55 8.42
N TYR A 712 -7.05 3.80 8.73
CA TYR A 712 -6.83 4.95 7.85
C TYR A 712 -5.52 5.67 8.18
N GLY A 713 -5.03 6.49 7.25
CA GLY A 713 -3.94 7.44 7.52
C GLY A 713 -4.29 8.49 8.59
N TYR A 714 -3.44 9.48 8.81
CA TYR A 714 -3.56 10.42 9.93
C TYR A 714 -4.60 11.53 9.76
N THR A 715 -5.34 11.61 8.64
CA THR A 715 -6.47 12.56 8.50
C THR A 715 -7.82 11.84 8.49
N GLY A 716 -8.78 12.42 9.19
CA GLY A 716 -10.16 11.94 9.30
C GLY A 716 -11.16 13.09 9.31
N TRP A 717 -12.44 12.77 9.49
CA TRP A 717 -13.48 13.79 9.69
C TRP A 717 -13.78 13.98 11.17
N ASP A 718 -13.96 15.24 11.57
CA ASP A 718 -14.49 15.57 12.89
C ASP A 718 -16.04 15.48 12.96
N GLU A 719 -16.63 15.85 14.10
CA GLU A 719 -18.08 15.82 14.30
C GLU A 719 -18.85 16.75 13.34
N ASP A 720 -18.20 17.78 12.80
CA ASP A 720 -18.78 18.74 11.86
C ASP A 720 -18.57 18.31 10.38
N GLY A 721 -17.84 17.21 10.14
CA GLY A 721 -17.50 16.71 8.81
C GLY A 721 -16.29 17.40 8.17
N GLU A 722 -15.54 18.19 8.95
CA GLU A 722 -14.34 18.88 8.47
C GLU A 722 -13.14 17.94 8.53
N VAL A 723 -12.22 18.07 7.57
CA VAL A 723 -10.99 17.27 7.53
C VAL A 723 -10.03 17.76 8.62
N VAL A 724 -9.71 16.89 9.57
CA VAL A 724 -8.80 17.16 10.68
C VAL A 724 -7.70 16.11 10.74
N GLU A 725 -6.60 16.47 11.39
CA GLU A 725 -5.57 15.51 11.75
C GLU A 725 -6.03 14.71 12.98
N MET A 726 -5.99 13.39 12.86
CA MET A 726 -6.29 12.47 13.93
C MET A 726 -5.09 12.37 14.87
N THR A 727 -5.36 12.50 16.17
CA THR A 727 -4.32 12.58 17.20
C THR A 727 -4.57 11.57 18.30
N SER A 728 -3.49 10.95 18.76
CA SER A 728 -3.56 9.98 19.84
C SER A 728 -3.94 10.65 21.16
N SER A 729 -4.66 9.89 22.00
CA SER A 729 -4.99 10.25 23.37
C SER A 729 -4.00 9.71 24.42
N TYR A 730 -2.82 9.24 24.01
CA TYR A 730 -1.75 8.86 24.93
C TYR A 730 -0.68 9.95 25.03
N ARG A 731 -0.01 9.99 26.17
CA ARG A 731 1.20 10.80 26.37
C ARG A 731 2.22 10.03 27.19
N LEU A 732 3.48 10.46 27.08
CA LEU A 732 4.54 9.98 27.96
C LEU A 732 4.24 10.33 29.42
N LYS A 733 4.48 9.38 30.32
CA LYS A 733 4.46 9.57 31.76
C LYS A 733 5.59 10.53 32.17
N ASP A 734 5.36 11.28 33.25
CA ASP A 734 6.33 12.26 33.77
C ASP A 734 7.72 11.64 33.99
N GLY A 735 8.69 12.07 33.18
CA GLY A 735 10.10 11.67 33.29
C GLY A 735 10.51 10.47 32.45
N GLN A 736 9.58 9.92 31.66
CA GLN A 736 9.85 8.88 30.66
C GLN A 736 10.15 9.50 29.28
N ASP A 737 10.79 8.72 28.42
CA ASP A 737 11.25 9.13 27.09
C ASP A 737 10.89 8.13 25.97
N GLY A 738 10.19 7.04 26.29
CA GLY A 738 9.76 6.01 25.32
C GLY A 738 10.64 4.76 25.32
N SER A 739 11.82 4.80 25.96
CA SER A 739 12.71 3.65 26.08
C SER A 739 12.10 2.47 26.86
N GLY A 740 11.07 2.72 27.66
CA GLY A 740 10.30 1.68 28.35
C GLY A 740 9.17 1.06 27.52
N GLY A 741 9.05 1.38 26.23
CA GLY A 741 8.00 0.83 25.37
C GLY A 741 6.61 1.33 25.75
N ILE A 742 5.58 0.48 25.58
CA ILE A 742 4.18 0.78 25.91
C ILE A 742 4.00 1.24 27.37
N ASP A 743 4.84 0.73 28.27
CA ASP A 743 4.82 1.03 29.70
C ASP A 743 5.17 2.49 30.02
N ASP A 744 5.76 3.23 29.10
CA ASP A 744 6.08 4.65 29.29
C ASP A 744 4.90 5.58 29.00
N TYR A 745 3.84 5.07 28.37
CA TYR A 745 2.69 5.86 27.96
C TYR A 745 1.50 5.70 28.93
N GLU A 746 0.70 6.76 29.06
CA GLU A 746 -0.58 6.74 29.76
C GLU A 746 -1.69 7.29 28.87
N TYR A 747 -2.84 6.59 28.87
CA TYR A 747 -4.06 7.06 28.21
C TYR A 747 -4.70 8.20 29.00
N ILE A 748 -5.01 9.29 28.31
CA ILE A 748 -5.73 10.44 28.85
C ILE A 748 -6.96 10.68 27.98
N GLN A 749 -8.14 10.31 28.50
CA GLN A 749 -9.41 10.47 27.78
C GLN A 749 -9.61 11.92 27.30
N GLY A 750 -9.82 12.08 25.99
CA GLY A 750 -10.06 13.37 25.34
C GLY A 750 -8.82 14.27 25.21
N LEU A 751 -7.62 13.70 25.35
CA LEU A 751 -6.37 14.39 25.05
C LEU A 751 -6.27 14.66 23.54
N GLY A 752 -6.40 13.62 22.73
CA GLY A 752 -6.48 13.68 21.27
C GLY A 752 -7.90 13.38 20.77
N SER A 753 -8.01 13.15 19.46
CA SER A 753 -9.29 12.79 18.82
C SER A 753 -9.62 11.29 18.94
N LEU A 754 -8.61 10.43 19.07
CA LEU A 754 -8.77 8.97 19.11
C LEU A 754 -8.91 8.42 20.52
N ASP A 755 -9.48 7.23 20.62
CA ASP A 755 -9.75 6.56 21.89
C ASP A 755 -8.58 5.67 22.40
N ALA A 756 -8.83 4.82 23.40
CA ALA A 756 -7.78 4.01 24.02
C ALA A 756 -7.22 2.90 23.12
N CYS A 757 -7.93 2.49 22.07
CA CYS A 757 -7.43 1.54 21.09
C CYS A 757 -6.83 2.22 19.85
N ASN A 758 -6.80 3.56 19.85
CA ASN A 758 -6.39 4.41 18.72
C ASN A 758 -7.41 4.43 17.57
N GLY A 759 -8.68 4.30 17.89
CA GLY A 759 -9.77 4.41 16.92
C GLY A 759 -10.81 5.45 17.26
N ILE A 760 -11.83 5.52 16.42
CA ILE A 760 -13.00 6.40 16.55
C ILE A 760 -14.20 5.76 15.86
N PHE A 761 -15.40 6.07 16.32
CA PHE A 761 -16.63 5.83 15.57
C PHE A 761 -17.05 7.11 14.85
N SER A 762 -16.92 7.14 13.53
CA SER A 762 -17.37 8.26 12.69
C SER A 762 -17.63 7.79 11.25
N ALA A 763 -18.23 8.66 10.43
CA ALA A 763 -18.35 8.45 8.99
C ALA A 763 -16.98 8.48 8.32
N THR A 764 -16.83 7.71 7.25
CA THR A 764 -15.64 7.70 6.39
C THR A 764 -16.06 7.69 4.91
N PRO A 765 -15.13 7.89 3.95
CA PRO A 765 -15.45 7.76 2.53
C PRO A 765 -16.04 6.39 2.14
N ASP A 766 -15.56 5.31 2.76
CA ASP A 766 -16.00 3.94 2.48
C ASP A 766 -17.26 3.54 3.29
N TRP A 767 -17.48 4.17 4.45
CA TRP A 767 -18.63 3.94 5.33
C TRP A 767 -19.33 5.27 5.69
N PRO A 768 -20.16 5.83 4.78
CA PRO A 768 -20.82 7.13 5.00
C PRO A 768 -21.80 7.16 6.18
N GLU A 769 -22.37 6.01 6.53
CA GLU A 769 -23.28 5.86 7.68
C GLU A 769 -22.56 5.79 9.04
N GLY A 770 -21.23 5.69 9.02
CA GLY A 770 -20.39 5.57 10.21
C GLY A 770 -20.04 4.13 10.58
N ILE A 771 -18.78 3.93 10.94
CA ILE A 771 -18.24 2.68 11.47
C ILE A 771 -17.12 2.98 12.46
N TYR A 772 -16.84 2.06 13.38
CA TYR A 772 -15.60 2.12 14.14
C TYR A 772 -14.41 1.85 13.20
N HIS A 773 -13.34 2.62 13.33
CA HIS A 773 -12.12 2.45 12.54
C HIS A 773 -10.91 3.03 13.28
N TYR A 774 -9.72 2.59 12.88
CA TYR A 774 -8.46 3.05 13.44
C TYR A 774 -7.81 4.09 12.54
N HIS A 775 -6.86 4.83 13.12
CA HIS A 775 -6.05 5.79 12.38
C HIS A 775 -4.56 5.64 12.72
N THR A 776 -3.70 5.96 11.76
CA THR A 776 -2.29 6.18 12.08
C THR A 776 -2.10 7.51 12.79
N THR A 777 -1.15 7.58 13.71
CA THR A 777 -0.88 8.80 14.49
C THR A 777 0.60 9.07 14.64
N MET A 778 1.00 10.28 14.27
CA MET A 778 2.37 10.78 14.52
C MET A 778 2.43 11.72 15.71
N PHE A 779 1.32 12.38 16.04
CA PHE A 779 1.21 13.27 17.18
C PHE A 779 0.07 12.89 18.11
N ASN A 780 0.25 13.18 19.39
CA ASN A 780 -0.84 13.20 20.35
C ASN A 780 -1.49 14.59 20.41
N GLY A 781 -2.61 14.71 21.14
CA GLY A 781 -3.33 15.98 21.25
C GLY A 781 -2.60 17.13 21.96
N GLU A 782 -1.43 16.87 22.56
CA GLU A 782 -0.52 17.90 23.13
C GLU A 782 0.64 18.25 22.18
N GLY A 783 0.73 17.62 21.01
CA GLY A 783 1.81 17.79 20.03
C GLY A 783 3.11 17.04 20.36
N GLY A 784 3.04 16.06 21.27
CA GLY A 784 4.10 15.08 21.52
C GLY A 784 3.95 13.83 20.66
N ILE A 785 4.73 12.78 20.94
CA ILE A 785 4.73 11.51 20.20
C ILE A 785 3.33 10.90 20.15
N GLY A 786 2.90 10.50 18.97
CA GLY A 786 1.56 9.95 18.69
C GLY A 786 1.38 8.46 18.98
N PHE A 787 2.12 7.88 19.93
CA PHE A 787 1.90 6.50 20.38
C PHE A 787 0.43 6.28 20.78
N PRO A 788 -0.21 5.12 20.55
CA PRO A 788 0.24 4.05 19.66
C PRO A 788 0.15 4.51 18.20
N TYR A 789 1.01 4.01 17.31
CA TYR A 789 1.10 4.53 15.93
C TYR A 789 0.05 3.97 14.96
N PHE A 790 -0.52 2.81 15.28
CA PHE A 790 -1.60 2.16 14.53
C PHE A 790 -2.75 1.79 15.45
N ILE A 791 -2.60 0.72 16.24
CA ILE A 791 -3.60 0.25 17.20
C ILE A 791 -2.91 -0.17 18.50
N ASN A 792 -3.64 -0.12 19.61
CA ASN A 792 -3.17 -0.59 20.91
C ASN A 792 -4.02 -1.74 21.48
N CYS A 793 -5.29 -1.81 21.08
CA CYS A 793 -6.18 -2.91 21.38
C CYS A 793 -7.18 -3.10 20.23
N TYR A 794 -7.81 -4.25 20.20
CA TYR A 794 -8.88 -4.57 19.27
C TYR A 794 -10.22 -4.18 19.89
N ALA A 795 -10.97 -3.36 19.18
CA ALA A 795 -12.33 -2.95 19.53
C ALA A 795 -13.36 -3.98 19.06
N GLY A 796 -13.04 -4.78 18.05
CA GLY A 796 -13.90 -5.84 17.54
C GLY A 796 -13.54 -7.23 18.05
N GLU A 797 -14.45 -8.18 17.81
CA GLU A 797 -14.20 -9.60 18.07
C GLU A 797 -13.14 -10.15 17.11
N ILE A 798 -12.09 -10.77 17.65
CA ILE A 798 -11.09 -11.47 16.84
C ILE A 798 -11.59 -12.89 16.56
N PRO A 799 -11.56 -13.39 15.32
CA PRO A 799 -11.97 -14.76 15.01
C PRO A 799 -11.16 -15.76 15.82
N THR A 800 -11.78 -16.42 16.80
CA THR A 800 -11.13 -17.50 17.54
C THR A 800 -11.05 -18.73 16.64
N SER A 801 -9.85 -19.23 16.37
CA SER A 801 -9.68 -20.56 15.80
C SER A 801 -10.27 -21.59 16.78
N GLU A 802 -11.38 -22.23 16.40
CA GLU A 802 -11.95 -23.31 17.19
C GLU A 802 -10.99 -24.51 17.21
N GLU A 803 -10.71 -24.99 18.42
CA GLU A 803 -9.99 -26.22 18.81
C GLU A 803 -8.45 -26.20 18.85
N GLY A 804 -7.95 -25.53 19.89
CA GLY A 804 -6.91 -26.09 20.75
C GLY A 804 -7.15 -25.68 22.20
N GLU A 805 -7.77 -26.55 23.01
CA GLU A 805 -7.60 -26.49 24.47
C GLU A 805 -6.12 -26.75 24.79
N GLY A 806 -5.29 -25.72 24.69
CA GLY A 806 -3.98 -25.64 25.28
C GLY A 806 -4.13 -24.93 26.62
N ASP A 807 -3.81 -25.64 27.71
CA ASP A 807 -3.45 -24.99 28.97
C ASP A 807 -2.58 -23.76 28.68
N ASP A 808 -2.78 -22.67 29.43
CA ASP A 808 -1.84 -21.58 29.54
C ASP A 808 -0.44 -22.16 29.86
N ASP A 809 0.34 -22.50 28.83
CA ASP A 809 1.73 -22.87 28.94
C ASP A 809 2.53 -21.59 28.73
N PRO A 810 2.98 -20.92 29.81
CA PRO A 810 3.77 -19.69 29.71
C PRO A 810 5.15 -19.92 29.07
N CYS A 811 5.43 -21.12 28.55
CA CYS A 811 6.64 -21.44 27.80
C CYS A 811 6.35 -21.81 26.31
N ALA A 812 5.13 -21.66 25.78
CA ALA A 812 4.83 -21.89 24.35
C ALA A 812 5.31 -20.73 23.46
N GLY A 813 6.21 -21.01 22.51
CA GLY A 813 6.85 -20.01 21.61
C GLY A 813 8.38 -19.95 21.69
N HIS A 814 9.00 -20.64 22.66
CA HIS A 814 10.46 -20.56 22.85
C HIS A 814 11.22 -21.71 22.17
N GLY A 815 11.48 -21.56 20.87
CA GLY A 815 12.48 -22.33 20.12
C GLY A 815 13.81 -21.58 20.02
N GLU A 816 14.82 -22.06 20.76
CA GLU A 816 16.28 -21.90 20.55
C GLU A 816 16.80 -20.53 20.05
N THR A 817 17.09 -19.58 20.96
CA THR A 817 18.38 -18.82 21.02
C THR A 817 18.40 -17.84 22.19
N TRP A 818 19.12 -18.17 23.27
CA TRP A 818 19.50 -17.20 24.31
C TRP A 818 20.94 -16.74 24.07
N GLY A 819 21.11 -15.59 23.42
CA GLY A 819 22.39 -14.89 23.31
C GLY A 819 22.68 -14.01 24.54
N PRO A 820 23.95 -13.61 24.78
CA PRO A 820 24.28 -12.75 25.92
C PRO A 820 23.71 -11.34 25.73
N GLY A 821 22.72 -10.96 26.55
CA GLY A 821 22.07 -9.64 26.54
C GLY A 821 20.61 -9.69 27.01
N ILE A 822 19.97 -10.85 26.91
CA ILE A 822 18.56 -11.07 27.27
C ILE A 822 18.49 -11.48 28.75
N GLY A 823 17.62 -10.83 29.53
CA GLY A 823 17.45 -11.05 30.97
C GLY A 823 17.10 -12.49 31.37
N PRO A 824 17.13 -12.84 32.67
CA PRO A 824 16.80 -14.20 33.11
C PRO A 824 15.33 -14.54 32.82
N PRO A 825 15.01 -15.83 32.55
CA PRO A 825 13.64 -16.26 32.22
C PRO A 825 12.66 -16.08 33.41
N PRO A 826 11.34 -16.00 33.15
CA PRO A 826 10.31 -15.87 34.17
C PRO A 826 10.28 -17.01 35.20
N ASP A 827 9.84 -16.70 36.42
CA ASP A 827 9.72 -17.66 37.54
C ASP A 827 8.69 -18.77 37.23
N GLY A 828 9.16 -19.94 36.78
CA GLY A 828 8.30 -21.10 36.54
C GLY A 828 8.81 -22.08 35.48
N CYS A 829 9.54 -21.60 34.46
CA CYS A 829 10.19 -22.47 33.49
C CYS A 829 11.50 -23.02 34.12
N GLY A 830 11.40 -24.19 34.78
CA GLY A 830 12.50 -24.78 35.54
C GLY A 830 13.70 -25.19 34.67
N GLY A 831 14.89 -24.74 35.04
CA GLY A 831 16.14 -25.08 34.36
C GLY A 831 16.38 -26.60 34.24
N GLY A 832 16.42 -27.08 32.99
CA GLY A 832 16.96 -28.39 32.65
C GLY A 832 18.48 -28.45 32.83
N PRO A 833 19.06 -29.64 33.08
CA PRO A 833 20.46 -29.78 33.46
C PRO A 833 21.40 -29.40 32.32
N GLY A 834 22.20 -28.36 32.55
CA GLY A 834 23.22 -27.89 31.61
C GLY A 834 24.37 -28.87 31.39
N GLY A 835 24.89 -28.86 30.17
CA GLY A 835 26.15 -29.49 29.76
C GLY A 835 26.61 -28.95 28.41
N GLN A 836 27.55 -28.01 28.44
CA GLN A 836 28.17 -27.29 27.32
C GLN A 836 28.90 -28.21 26.32
N SER A 837 28.80 -27.89 25.03
CA SER A 837 30.00 -27.73 24.18
C SER A 837 29.73 -26.80 23.00
N SER A 838 30.51 -25.73 22.94
CA SER A 838 30.72 -24.84 21.79
C SER A 838 31.34 -25.58 20.61
N GLU A 839 30.97 -25.23 19.36
CA GLU A 839 31.91 -24.76 18.33
C GLU A 839 31.19 -24.32 17.04
N GLU A 840 31.90 -23.45 16.32
CA GLU A 840 31.49 -22.55 15.23
C GLU A 840 31.08 -23.24 13.92
N GLY A 841 30.27 -22.56 13.10
CA GLY A 841 29.95 -22.96 11.73
C GLY A 841 29.53 -21.79 10.84
N LEU A 842 30.50 -20.99 10.41
CA LEU A 842 30.36 -20.04 9.29
C LEU A 842 30.29 -20.81 7.96
N ILE A 843 29.30 -20.53 7.12
CA ILE A 843 29.40 -20.72 5.66
C ILE A 843 29.43 -19.34 5.02
N ALA A 844 30.60 -18.99 4.46
CA ALA A 844 30.78 -17.92 3.49
C ALA A 844 31.27 -18.55 2.18
N ILE A 845 30.78 -18.07 1.03
CA ILE A 845 31.32 -18.36 -0.30
C ILE A 845 31.64 -17.01 -0.99
N PRO A 846 32.43 -16.97 -2.08
CA PRO A 846 33.89 -17.03 -2.15
C PRO A 846 34.51 -15.72 -2.69
N TRP A 847 35.76 -15.41 -2.34
CA TRP A 847 36.64 -14.67 -3.26
C TRP A 847 38.07 -15.25 -3.27
N LEU A 848 38.59 -15.43 -4.49
CA LEU A 848 39.95 -15.85 -4.81
C LEU A 848 41.03 -14.94 -4.18
N THR A 849 42.10 -15.52 -3.61
CA THR A 849 43.47 -15.59 -4.22
C THR A 849 44.62 -15.98 -3.23
N ASN A 850 45.39 -17.03 -3.61
CA ASN A 850 46.89 -17.14 -3.62
C ASN A 850 47.73 -17.60 -2.38
N PRO A 851 49.00 -18.08 -2.59
CA PRO A 851 49.59 -19.34 -2.06
C PRO A 851 50.48 -19.17 -0.78
N PRO A 852 51.27 -20.17 -0.29
CA PRO A 852 51.61 -20.34 1.13
C PRO A 852 52.90 -19.63 1.59
N ASN A 853 52.98 -19.27 2.89
CA ASN A 853 54.07 -19.69 3.80
C ASN A 853 54.05 -19.00 5.19
N ASN A 854 54.31 -19.83 6.21
CA ASN A 854 55.08 -19.60 7.44
C ASN A 854 54.60 -18.63 8.54
N GLY A 855 54.33 -19.20 9.73
CA GLY A 855 55.19 -18.92 10.89
C GLY A 855 54.54 -18.73 12.26
N LEU A 856 54.66 -19.77 13.11
CA LEU A 856 54.88 -19.77 14.59
C LEU A 856 53.85 -19.04 15.50
N ILE A 857 53.05 -19.70 16.35
CA ILE A 857 53.35 -20.52 17.56
C ILE A 857 53.87 -19.72 18.78
N MET A 858 52.95 -19.59 19.76
CA MET A 858 53.06 -19.73 21.23
C MET A 858 53.72 -18.66 22.12
N VAL A 859 53.05 -18.35 23.25
CA VAL A 859 53.30 -18.88 24.63
C VAL A 859 52.64 -17.91 25.64
N SER A 860 51.52 -18.30 26.26
CA SER A 860 51.38 -18.79 27.66
C SER A 860 51.66 -17.73 28.75
N LEU A 861 50.63 -17.28 29.48
CA LEU A 861 50.01 -17.84 30.70
C LEU A 861 50.56 -17.27 32.02
N LEU A 862 49.58 -16.96 32.88
CA LEU A 862 49.54 -17.15 34.34
C LEU A 862 49.76 -15.96 35.30
N MET A 863 48.71 -15.83 36.12
CA MET A 863 48.62 -15.47 37.55
C MET A 863 48.19 -14.03 37.85
N LEU A 864 46.90 -13.83 38.13
CA LEU A 864 46.18 -14.03 39.41
C LEU A 864 46.28 -12.82 40.37
N VAL A 865 45.09 -12.42 40.85
CA VAL A 865 44.78 -12.07 42.25
C VAL A 865 44.87 -10.59 42.67
N THR A 866 43.70 -9.95 42.66
CA THR A 866 42.93 -9.47 43.84
C THR A 866 42.62 -7.98 44.02
N VAL A 867 41.31 -7.78 44.25
CA VAL A 867 40.69 -6.99 45.33
C VAL A 867 40.47 -5.50 45.05
N THR A 868 39.24 -5.22 44.60
CA THR A 868 38.25 -4.27 45.13
C THR A 868 38.74 -2.93 45.72
N ARG A 869 38.08 -1.81 45.35
CA ARG A 869 36.96 -1.16 46.10
C ARG A 869 36.95 0.38 46.01
N TYR A 870 35.74 0.94 45.93
CA TYR A 870 35.26 2.31 46.25
C TYR A 870 35.68 3.47 45.31
N SER A 871 34.78 4.09 44.54
CA SER A 871 33.64 4.98 44.86
C SER A 871 33.99 6.49 44.99
N LEU A 872 33.18 7.27 44.25
CA LEU A 872 32.59 8.58 44.57
C LEU A 872 33.40 9.88 44.43
N ARG A 873 32.65 10.88 43.91
CA ARG A 873 32.83 12.34 43.79
C ARG A 873 33.43 12.78 42.45
N GLY A 874 32.81 13.67 41.66
CA GLY A 874 31.73 14.63 41.89
C GLY A 874 32.23 16.06 41.71
N LEU A 875 31.48 16.83 40.90
CA LEU A 875 31.37 18.29 40.80
C LEU A 875 32.27 19.08 39.82
N ALA A 876 31.56 19.61 38.80
CA ALA A 876 31.34 21.03 38.51
C ALA A 876 32.26 21.78 37.51
N SER A 877 31.60 22.15 36.40
CA SER A 877 31.51 23.47 35.77
C SER A 877 32.74 24.13 35.10
N GLY A 878 32.54 24.57 33.85
CA GLY A 878 32.85 25.95 33.48
C GLY A 878 33.71 26.21 32.24
N SER A 879 33.06 26.24 31.07
CA SER A 879 33.14 27.32 30.04
C SER A 879 34.37 27.48 29.11
N ILE A 880 34.04 27.71 27.82
CA ILE A 880 34.72 28.49 26.76
C ILE A 880 35.41 27.71 25.61
N VAL A 881 34.73 27.80 24.46
CA VAL A 881 35.00 27.55 23.02
C VAL A 881 36.21 28.38 22.50
N PRO A 882 37.04 27.98 21.48
CA PRO A 882 36.62 27.98 20.08
C PRO A 882 37.28 27.07 19.01
N ASN A 883 36.48 26.90 17.94
CA ASN A 883 36.81 26.78 16.51
C ASN A 883 37.10 25.41 15.85
N GLN A 884 36.03 24.92 15.19
CA GLN A 884 35.82 24.83 13.73
C GLN A 884 36.37 23.67 12.89
N ALA A 885 35.40 23.14 12.13
CA ALA A 885 35.40 22.52 10.78
C ALA A 885 35.60 20.99 10.71
N GLY A 886 34.65 20.20 10.18
CA GLY A 886 33.35 20.57 9.60
C GLY A 886 32.63 19.42 8.88
N LYS A 887 31.43 19.77 8.39
CA LYS A 887 30.55 19.11 7.41
C LYS A 887 29.87 17.79 7.81
N VAL A 888 28.59 17.89 8.19
CA VAL A 888 27.49 17.01 7.71
C VAL A 888 26.21 17.88 7.57
N ARG A 889 25.36 17.54 6.59
CA ARG A 889 24.17 18.28 6.12
C ARG A 889 23.08 18.37 7.18
N GLU A 890 22.44 19.54 7.22
CA GLU A 890 21.21 19.86 7.95
C GLU A 890 20.01 19.16 7.29
N TYR A 891 19.09 18.60 8.08
CA TYR A 891 17.72 19.09 8.24
C TYR A 891 17.22 18.65 9.62
N HIS A 892 16.67 19.59 10.39
CA HIS A 892 15.97 19.38 11.66
C HIS A 892 14.85 20.41 11.66
N LEU A 893 13.61 19.96 11.77
CA LEU A 893 12.44 20.81 11.90
C LEU A 893 12.27 21.20 13.38
N ILE A 894 12.17 22.50 13.63
CA ILE A 894 11.63 23.05 14.88
C ILE A 894 10.50 23.99 14.48
N PRO A 895 9.30 23.88 15.08
CA PRO A 895 8.18 24.75 14.77
C PRO A 895 8.44 26.17 15.29
N ARG A 896 8.23 27.19 14.45
CA ARG A 896 8.10 28.58 14.90
C ARG A 896 6.66 29.01 14.84
N LEU A 897 6.07 29.13 16.02
CA LEU A 897 4.99 30.07 16.32
C LEU A 897 5.39 31.49 15.87
N THR A 898 4.71 32.01 14.85
CA THR A 898 4.14 33.37 14.76
C THR A 898 3.10 33.40 13.67
#